data_AF-A0A358L628-F1
#
_entry.id   AF-A0A358L628-F1
#
_cell.length_a   1.000
_cell.length_b   1.000
_cell.length_c   1.000
_cell.angle_alpha   90.00
_cell.angle_beta   90.00
_cell.angle_gamma   90.00
#
_symmetry.space_group_name_H-M   'P 1'
#
loop_
_entity.id
_entity.type
_entity.pdbx_description
1 polymer ?
#
loop_
_entity_poly.entity_id
_entity_poly.type
_entity_poly.pdbx_seq_one_letter_code
_entity_poly.pdbx_strand_id
1 'polypeptide(L)'
;MTIPASTYRIQFRSGMTFDRAAALVPYLKQLGISHLYASPIFTALSGSTHGYDVTNANEIDPAIGGREGFDRLVKALQQAGLGLIIDIVPNHMASSMENAWWRDVVENGEQSRYARHFDIDWSRRLTLPFLGDDFDNELANGAIAVKPDPQTGKPVLTYYDQFYPLTPSSWQDRQEAVLQLTDKADLAALHDLQPYRLMSWRDAPRDLSFRRFFEITGLAGVRVEDKDVFDDAHQLILELVRSGAVQGLRVDHVDGLADPKAYLERLRQEAGPECYITVEKILAKGEHLPADWPISGTTGYEFIASLSEALVDGRHLRQLRQAYETLLGKPVDVQAELRAAKMLMATRNFAGEATRLLQLAVTIAAADNEPLEEKALLTALRELLVAFPVYRTYGTPEGLPSEDADLLLKIVEEVRQGAKAPDPAALAFLTRIMAGEVSAAGADEAASFRTRFQQLTGPLMAKSVEDTLFFRLNMALALNEVGAEPMPDDFSPERFHQEMQERLVRQPDALSGTSTHDTKRGEDARARLYTLSEAPERWAECVSRWRQINQSQVVQLKDGPAPRPAMEWMIYQALAGAWPTDLQPDDAAGLKALEERFTGFVEKALREAKLRTDWADSNEPYEDALQGYVRHLLSPDNQAFLQDFTASLQPFIHAGLVNSLTQTAIKLTAPGVPDIYQGSEALDLSLVDPDNRREPDFSMLEQWLKDVEQADAANAAHWLDGRLKQQLIAKVLPLRQQLPTLFRKGAYLPLSATGQQAENVLAFARVSDEAVLIVILPRLAFSRLEEGDWASAEIALPEALAGRRYINLISGAESALEKSFNLAGGDRRMPVILLSR
;
A
#
# COMPACT_ATOMS: atom_id res chain seq x y z
N MET A 1 12.55 23.27 -10.25
CA MET A 1 12.21 22.15 -9.37
C MET A 1 13.37 21.16 -9.38
N THR A 2 13.87 20.75 -8.22
CA THR A 2 14.91 19.70 -8.12
C THR A 2 14.22 18.34 -8.13
N ILE A 3 14.28 17.62 -9.26
CA ILE A 3 13.73 16.27 -9.37
C ILE A 3 14.77 15.27 -8.83
N PRO A 4 14.38 14.33 -7.94
CA PRO A 4 15.26 13.28 -7.49
C PRO A 4 15.75 12.39 -8.65
N ALA A 5 17.02 11.99 -8.64
CA ALA A 5 17.51 10.96 -9.54
C ALA A 5 17.13 9.54 -9.06
N SER A 6 16.94 9.41 -7.74
CA SER A 6 16.56 8.21 -7.00
C SER A 6 16.17 8.57 -5.55
N THR A 7 15.30 7.77 -4.95
CA THR A 7 14.86 7.92 -3.55
C THR A 7 15.17 6.66 -2.74
N TYR A 8 15.38 6.82 -1.43
CA TYR A 8 15.53 5.70 -0.48
C TYR A 8 14.58 5.88 0.70
N ARG A 9 13.58 5.00 0.84
CA ARG A 9 12.58 5.08 1.90
C ARG A 9 13.13 4.53 3.23
N ILE A 10 13.17 5.38 4.25
CA ILE A 10 13.52 5.02 5.64
C ILE A 10 12.24 5.04 6.50
N GLN A 11 12.02 3.96 7.24
CA GLN A 11 11.00 3.87 8.28
C GLN A 11 11.62 4.31 9.62
N PHE A 12 11.19 5.46 10.14
CA PHE A 12 11.54 5.89 11.49
C PHE A 12 10.74 5.13 12.55
N ARG A 13 11.26 5.11 13.79
CA ARG A 13 10.79 4.31 14.95
C ARG A 13 11.34 2.88 14.89
N SER A 14 10.97 2.04 15.87
CA SER A 14 11.46 0.65 16.00
C SER A 14 13.00 0.54 16.00
N GLY A 15 13.69 1.51 16.59
CA GLY A 15 15.16 1.57 16.64
C GLY A 15 15.81 2.47 15.57
N MET A 16 15.07 2.95 14.58
CA MET A 16 15.53 3.93 13.60
C MET A 16 15.21 5.36 14.06
N THR A 17 16.23 6.09 14.50
CA THR A 17 16.15 7.51 14.92
C THR A 17 16.78 8.42 13.87
N PHE A 18 16.62 9.74 14.01
CA PHE A 18 17.32 10.69 13.13
C PHE A 18 18.84 10.57 13.19
N ASP A 19 19.41 10.30 14.37
CA ASP A 19 20.86 10.12 14.52
C ASP A 19 21.34 8.83 13.83
N ARG A 20 20.54 7.76 13.89
CA ARG A 20 20.84 6.52 13.17
C ARG A 20 20.75 6.73 11.66
N ALA A 21 19.70 7.40 11.17
CA ALA A 21 19.58 7.76 9.76
C ALA A 21 20.74 8.67 9.30
N ALA A 22 21.18 9.61 10.13
CA ALA A 22 22.33 10.47 9.84
C ALA A 22 23.63 9.67 9.67
N ALA A 23 23.81 8.60 10.47
CA ALA A 23 24.95 7.70 10.35
C ALA A 23 24.93 6.87 9.05
N LEU A 24 23.76 6.64 8.45
CA LEU A 24 23.61 5.94 7.17
C LEU A 24 23.89 6.82 5.94
N VAL A 25 23.95 8.14 6.09
CA VAL A 25 24.13 9.07 4.96
C VAL A 25 25.35 8.75 4.08
N PRO A 26 26.55 8.41 4.62
CA PRO A 26 27.69 8.01 3.79
C PRO A 26 27.40 6.77 2.94
N TYR A 27 26.72 5.78 3.52
CA TYR A 27 26.31 4.56 2.82
C TYR A 27 25.32 4.86 1.69
N LEU A 28 24.26 5.63 1.97
CA LEU A 28 23.26 6.03 0.97
C LEU A 28 23.90 6.80 -0.19
N LYS A 29 24.84 7.70 0.11
CA LYS A 29 25.60 8.42 -0.92
C LYS A 29 26.44 7.48 -1.77
N GLN A 30 27.14 6.53 -1.16
CA GLN A 30 27.95 5.54 -1.89
C GLN A 30 27.08 4.65 -2.79
N LEU A 31 25.86 4.31 -2.36
CA LEU A 31 24.90 3.54 -3.16
C LEU A 31 24.38 4.33 -4.37
N GLY A 32 24.50 5.67 -4.38
CA GLY A 32 24.04 6.55 -5.46
C GLY A 32 22.64 7.12 -5.23
N ILE A 33 22.14 7.11 -4.00
CA ILE A 33 20.87 7.77 -3.63
C ILE A 33 21.02 9.28 -3.80
N SER A 34 19.95 9.94 -4.26
CA SER A 34 19.91 11.41 -4.35
C SER A 34 19.06 12.06 -3.26
N HIS A 35 18.01 11.38 -2.80
CA HIS A 35 17.09 11.87 -1.78
C HIS A 35 16.76 10.77 -0.78
N LEU A 36 16.84 11.09 0.52
CA LEU A 36 16.23 10.27 1.57
C LEU A 36 14.73 10.54 1.57
N TYR A 37 13.92 9.50 1.56
CA TYR A 37 12.47 9.56 1.67
C TYR A 37 12.08 9.08 3.08
N ALA A 38 11.75 10.03 3.96
CA ALA A 38 11.40 9.80 5.34
C ALA A 38 9.93 9.37 5.50
N SER A 39 9.65 8.37 6.33
CA SER A 39 8.31 8.17 6.92
C SER A 39 7.88 9.38 7.75
N PRO A 40 6.60 9.47 8.19
CA PRO A 40 6.12 10.62 8.95
C PRO A 40 6.98 10.91 10.19
N ILE A 41 7.42 12.17 10.31
CA ILE A 41 8.37 12.64 11.34
C ILE A 41 7.70 13.36 12.52
N PHE A 42 6.38 13.55 12.46
CA PHE A 42 5.61 14.30 13.44
C PHE A 42 5.27 13.46 14.66
N THR A 43 5.05 14.10 15.81
CA THR A 43 4.64 13.40 17.04
C THR A 43 3.40 12.56 16.76
N ALA A 44 3.50 11.27 17.08
CA ALA A 44 2.46 10.27 16.91
C ALA A 44 2.02 9.71 18.27
N LEU A 45 1.13 8.72 18.28
CA LEU A 45 0.76 8.03 19.51
C LEU A 45 1.98 7.39 20.18
N SER A 46 1.99 7.36 21.51
CA SER A 46 3.00 6.65 22.28
C SER A 46 3.06 5.18 21.87
N GLY A 47 4.26 4.72 21.47
CA GLY A 47 4.46 3.34 21.00
C GLY A 47 4.12 3.11 19.53
N SER A 48 3.73 4.15 18.77
CA SER A 48 3.59 4.06 17.32
C SER A 48 4.84 3.46 16.68
N THR A 49 4.64 2.64 15.65
CA THR A 49 5.72 2.01 14.87
C THR A 49 5.86 2.62 13.47
N HIS A 50 5.03 3.61 13.12
CA HIS A 50 4.93 4.12 11.76
C HIS A 50 4.72 5.63 11.66
N GLY A 51 4.03 6.27 12.62
CA GLY A 51 3.83 7.72 12.67
C GLY A 51 2.66 8.29 11.86
N TYR A 52 1.79 7.45 11.32
CA TYR A 52 0.58 7.88 10.60
C TYR A 52 -0.56 8.29 11.56
N ASP A 53 -0.47 7.83 12.80
CA ASP A 53 -1.32 8.16 13.93
C ASP A 53 -0.86 9.46 14.62
N VAL A 54 -0.78 10.55 13.84
CA VAL A 54 -0.28 11.87 14.27
C VAL A 54 -1.12 12.44 15.41
N THR A 55 -0.46 12.85 16.49
CA THR A 55 -1.06 13.55 17.65
C THR A 55 -0.75 15.04 17.66
N ASN A 56 0.37 15.45 17.04
CA ASN A 56 0.74 16.86 16.87
C ASN A 56 1.53 17.07 15.56
N ALA A 57 0.90 17.69 14.56
CA ALA A 57 1.52 17.97 13.27
C ALA A 57 2.57 19.10 13.31
N ASN A 58 2.66 19.83 14.43
CA ASN A 58 3.58 20.97 14.62
C ASN A 58 4.73 20.68 15.58
N GLU A 59 5.00 19.41 15.83
CA GLU A 59 6.15 18.97 16.62
C GLU A 59 6.83 17.78 15.92
N ILE A 60 8.15 17.84 15.82
CA ILE A 60 8.96 16.71 15.36
C ILE A 60 9.05 15.72 16.51
N ASP A 61 8.70 14.46 16.24
CA ASP A 61 8.49 13.44 17.26
C ASP A 61 9.72 13.28 18.19
N PRO A 62 9.58 13.56 19.49
CA PRO A 62 10.65 13.39 20.47
C PRO A 62 11.18 11.96 20.53
N ALA A 63 10.34 10.94 20.27
CA ALA A 63 10.70 9.53 20.37
C ALA A 63 11.75 9.08 19.33
N ILE A 64 11.92 9.84 18.24
CA ILE A 64 12.92 9.56 17.19
C ILE A 64 14.07 10.58 17.17
N GLY A 65 14.13 11.47 18.16
CA GLY A 65 15.21 12.43 18.37
C GLY A 65 14.80 13.91 18.34
N GLY A 66 13.51 14.21 18.10
CA GLY A 66 12.98 15.57 18.10
C GLY A 66 13.64 16.52 17.09
N ARG A 67 13.40 17.82 17.26
CA ARG A 67 13.94 18.86 16.35
C ARG A 67 15.46 18.84 16.26
N GLU A 68 16.17 18.65 17.37
CA GLU A 68 17.64 18.64 17.35
C GLU A 68 18.22 17.46 16.57
N GLY A 69 17.62 16.26 16.71
CA GLY A 69 18.01 15.09 15.92
C GLY A 69 17.72 15.28 14.44
N PHE A 70 16.56 15.84 14.10
CA PHE A 70 16.20 16.17 12.73
C PHE A 70 17.18 17.16 12.10
N ASP A 71 17.55 18.24 12.80
CA ASP A 71 18.50 19.23 12.30
C ASP A 71 19.89 18.61 12.05
N ARG A 72 20.32 17.63 12.87
CA ARG A 72 21.55 16.85 12.62
C ARG A 72 21.45 15.99 11.36
N LEU A 73 20.33 15.31 11.14
CA LEU A 73 20.09 14.55 9.91
C LEU A 73 20.12 15.45 8.68
N VAL A 74 19.38 16.57 8.71
CA VAL A 74 19.36 17.55 7.61
C VAL A 74 20.77 18.05 7.30
N LYS A 75 21.56 18.39 8.33
CA LYS A 75 22.94 18.82 8.15
C LYS A 75 23.80 17.73 7.50
N ALA A 76 23.66 16.47 7.92
CA ALA A 76 24.39 15.36 7.33
C ALA A 76 24.03 15.16 5.85
N LEU A 77 22.73 15.19 5.52
CA LEU A 77 22.23 15.10 4.14
C LEU A 77 22.77 16.24 3.27
N GLN A 78 22.68 17.49 3.73
CA GLN A 78 23.18 18.66 3.02
C GLN A 78 24.70 18.60 2.78
N GLN A 79 25.48 18.19 3.79
CA GLN A 79 26.93 18.00 3.65
C GLN A 79 27.28 16.89 2.64
N ALA A 80 26.43 15.87 2.53
CA ALA A 80 26.57 14.81 1.55
C ALA A 80 26.05 15.20 0.16
N GLY A 81 25.29 16.29 0.02
CA GLY A 81 24.61 16.69 -1.21
C GLY A 81 23.35 15.89 -1.51
N LEU A 82 22.73 15.29 -0.48
CA LEU A 82 21.48 14.56 -0.57
C LEU A 82 20.30 15.46 -0.19
N GLY A 83 19.17 15.30 -0.88
CA GLY A 83 17.92 15.94 -0.52
C GLY A 83 17.08 15.12 0.47
N LEU A 84 16.02 15.72 1.00
CA LEU A 84 15.06 15.11 1.90
C LEU A 84 13.64 15.26 1.36
N ILE A 85 12.93 14.15 1.28
CA ILE A 85 11.48 14.08 1.06
C ILE A 85 10.86 13.61 2.38
N ILE A 86 9.83 14.30 2.88
CA ILE A 86 9.08 13.84 4.05
C ILE A 86 7.67 13.41 3.65
N ASP A 87 7.19 12.39 4.34
CA ASP A 87 5.81 11.91 4.27
C ASP A 87 4.90 12.75 5.17
N ILE A 88 3.77 13.21 4.64
CA ILE A 88 2.81 14.07 5.36
C ILE A 88 1.40 13.45 5.33
N VAL A 89 0.66 13.62 6.42
CA VAL A 89 -0.61 12.93 6.68
C VAL A 89 -1.77 13.94 6.82
N PRO A 90 -2.28 14.51 5.72
CA PRO A 90 -3.29 15.57 5.81
C PRO A 90 -4.70 15.05 6.08
N ASN A 91 -5.00 13.78 5.76
CA ASN A 91 -6.36 13.28 5.78
C ASN A 91 -6.92 13.08 7.20
N HIS A 92 -6.06 12.76 8.16
CA HIS A 92 -6.49 12.27 9.46
C HIS A 92 -5.44 12.52 10.56
N MET A 93 -5.89 12.45 11.82
CA MET A 93 -5.05 12.46 13.02
C MET A 93 -5.58 11.46 14.05
N ALA A 94 -4.77 11.11 15.04
CA ALA A 94 -5.17 10.18 16.10
C ALA A 94 -6.33 10.73 16.92
N SER A 95 -7.41 9.94 17.06
CA SER A 95 -8.57 10.23 17.92
C SER A 95 -8.31 9.76 19.36
N SER A 96 -7.19 10.20 19.93
CA SER A 96 -6.69 9.83 21.25
C SER A 96 -6.61 11.04 22.17
N MET A 97 -6.64 10.83 23.48
CA MET A 97 -6.42 11.89 24.47
C MET A 97 -4.97 12.40 24.47
N GLU A 98 -4.04 11.72 23.80
CA GLU A 98 -2.68 12.25 23.53
C GLU A 98 -2.69 13.37 22.48
N ASN A 99 -3.70 13.42 21.61
CA ASN A 99 -3.89 14.51 20.66
C ASN A 99 -4.59 15.69 21.35
N ALA A 100 -3.88 16.80 21.51
CA ALA A 100 -4.40 17.98 22.20
C ALA A 100 -5.62 18.62 21.51
N TRP A 101 -5.72 18.55 20.18
CA TRP A 101 -6.87 19.05 19.44
C TRP A 101 -8.09 18.18 19.71
N TRP A 102 -7.92 16.85 19.63
CA TRP A 102 -8.99 15.90 19.90
C TRP A 102 -9.46 15.95 21.36
N ARG A 103 -8.52 16.03 22.32
CA ARG A 103 -8.84 16.18 23.75
C ARG A 103 -9.70 17.40 24.01
N ASP A 104 -9.36 18.55 23.41
CA ASP A 104 -10.14 19.78 23.57
C ASP A 104 -11.54 19.67 22.97
N VAL A 105 -11.70 18.97 21.84
CA VAL A 105 -13.01 18.64 21.25
C VAL A 105 -13.82 17.73 22.16
N VAL A 106 -13.18 16.74 22.81
CA VAL A 106 -13.87 15.85 23.76
C VAL A 106 -14.30 16.60 25.02
N GLU A 107 -13.49 17.54 25.53
CA GLU A 107 -13.83 18.34 26.72
C GLU A 107 -14.92 19.39 26.42
N ASN A 108 -14.86 20.06 25.26
CA ASN A 108 -15.66 21.26 24.97
C ASN A 108 -16.73 21.08 23.87
N GLY A 109 -16.76 19.95 23.17
CA GLY A 109 -17.71 19.68 22.08
C GLY A 109 -17.65 20.71 20.95
N GLU A 110 -18.80 21.10 20.42
CA GLU A 110 -18.94 22.14 19.37
C GLU A 110 -18.33 23.50 19.74
N GLN A 111 -18.14 23.76 21.04
CA GLN A 111 -17.55 25.02 21.53
C GLN A 111 -16.01 24.99 21.52
N SER A 112 -15.39 23.84 21.24
CA SER A 112 -13.95 23.73 21.04
C SER A 112 -13.50 24.58 19.85
N ARG A 113 -12.33 25.21 19.98
CA ARG A 113 -11.70 25.91 18.84
C ARG A 113 -11.35 24.96 17.68
N TYR A 114 -11.23 23.66 17.98
CA TYR A 114 -10.89 22.62 17.00
C TYR A 114 -12.10 21.78 16.57
N ALA A 115 -13.32 22.14 16.97
CA ALA A 115 -14.54 21.40 16.61
C ALA A 115 -14.73 21.28 15.08
N ARG A 116 -14.16 22.22 14.32
CA ARG A 116 -14.18 22.24 12.85
C ARG A 116 -12.93 21.66 12.18
N HIS A 117 -11.85 21.38 12.94
CA HIS A 117 -10.65 20.72 12.41
C HIS A 117 -10.92 19.27 12.08
N PHE A 118 -11.80 18.63 12.86
CA PHE A 118 -12.23 17.26 12.61
C PHE A 118 -13.58 17.22 11.89
N ASP A 119 -13.79 16.13 11.19
CA ASP A 119 -14.97 15.89 10.40
C ASP A 119 -16.05 15.16 11.23
N ILE A 120 -16.75 15.93 12.06
CA ILE A 120 -17.73 15.46 13.05
C ILE A 120 -19.16 15.86 12.63
N ASP A 121 -20.07 14.89 12.72
CA ASP A 121 -21.51 15.07 12.61
C ASP A 121 -22.09 15.53 13.95
N TRP A 122 -22.11 16.83 14.13
CA TRP A 122 -22.61 17.51 15.33
C TRP A 122 -24.14 17.50 15.49
N SER A 123 -24.89 16.83 14.61
CA SER A 123 -26.34 16.60 14.85
C SER A 123 -26.61 15.67 16.05
N ARG A 124 -25.55 15.12 16.65
CA ARG A 124 -25.56 14.22 17.80
C ARG A 124 -24.27 14.39 18.61
N ARG A 125 -24.25 13.83 19.83
CA ARG A 125 -23.04 13.77 20.69
C ARG A 125 -21.89 13.05 19.98
N LEU A 126 -20.66 13.51 20.22
CA LEU A 126 -19.44 12.86 19.75
C LEU A 126 -19.34 11.44 20.33
N THR A 127 -19.17 10.44 19.50
CA THR A 127 -19.13 9.04 19.90
C THR A 127 -17.71 8.55 20.08
N LEU A 128 -17.42 7.92 21.21
CA LEU A 128 -16.10 7.38 21.55
C LEU A 128 -16.20 5.85 21.75
N PRO A 129 -15.79 5.05 20.74
CA PRO A 129 -16.08 3.62 20.65
C PRO A 129 -15.02 2.75 21.35
N PHE A 130 -14.85 2.91 22.66
CA PHE A 130 -13.76 2.26 23.42
C PHE A 130 -14.22 1.26 24.48
N LEU A 131 -15.53 1.13 24.70
CA LEU A 131 -16.06 0.19 25.69
C LEU A 131 -16.09 -1.23 25.15
N GLY A 132 -15.83 -2.22 26.01
CA GLY A 132 -15.93 -3.65 25.69
C GLY A 132 -17.37 -4.09 25.45
N ASP A 133 -18.31 -3.51 26.19
CA ASP A 133 -19.76 -3.71 26.07
C ASP A 133 -20.51 -2.35 26.03
N ASP A 134 -21.85 -2.37 26.05
CA ASP A 134 -22.64 -1.16 26.17
C ASP A 134 -22.40 -0.40 27.50
N PHE A 135 -22.67 0.90 27.48
CA PHE A 135 -22.37 1.79 28.62
C PHE A 135 -23.06 1.35 29.92
N ASP A 136 -24.31 0.91 29.83
CA ASP A 136 -25.11 0.54 31.00
C ASP A 136 -24.55 -0.74 31.66
N ASN A 137 -24.14 -1.72 30.85
CA ASN A 137 -23.50 -2.94 31.33
C ASN A 137 -22.13 -2.65 31.98
N GLU A 138 -21.30 -1.83 31.33
CA GLU A 138 -19.97 -1.46 31.85
C GLU A 138 -20.08 -0.66 33.17
N LEU A 139 -21.05 0.24 33.24
CA LEU A 139 -21.37 0.97 34.46
C LEU A 139 -21.93 0.04 35.55
N ALA A 140 -22.78 -0.91 35.20
CA ALA A 140 -23.31 -1.91 36.13
C ALA A 140 -22.20 -2.81 36.70
N ASN A 141 -21.18 -3.13 35.89
CA ASN A 141 -20.01 -3.89 36.30
C ASN A 141 -18.99 -3.08 37.10
N GLY A 142 -19.19 -1.76 37.24
CA GLY A 142 -18.27 -0.87 37.97
C GLY A 142 -16.97 -0.58 37.23
N ALA A 143 -16.93 -0.80 35.91
CA ALA A 143 -15.79 -0.48 35.06
C ALA A 143 -15.67 1.03 34.81
N ILE A 144 -16.78 1.76 34.93
CA ILE A 144 -16.87 3.21 34.78
C ILE A 144 -16.91 3.88 36.16
N ALA A 145 -16.06 4.89 36.35
CA ALA A 145 -15.98 5.68 37.58
C ALA A 145 -15.59 7.13 37.29
N VAL A 146 -15.62 7.98 38.32
CA VAL A 146 -14.96 9.29 38.29
C VAL A 146 -13.71 9.24 39.15
N LYS A 147 -12.60 9.76 38.62
CA LYS A 147 -11.32 9.87 39.33
C LYS A 147 -10.70 11.24 39.08
N PRO A 148 -9.76 11.72 39.91
CA PRO A 148 -8.94 12.85 39.54
C PRO A 148 -7.99 12.46 38.40
N ASP A 149 -7.92 13.30 37.37
CA ASP A 149 -6.96 13.17 36.27
C ASP A 149 -5.52 13.19 36.83
N PRO A 150 -4.66 12.25 36.44
CA PRO A 150 -3.30 12.16 37.00
C PRO A 150 -2.43 13.40 36.74
N GLN A 151 -2.70 14.17 35.69
CA GLN A 151 -1.88 15.31 35.29
C GLN A 151 -2.43 16.63 35.84
N THR A 152 -3.75 16.78 35.87
CA THR A 152 -4.42 18.06 36.18
C THR A 152 -5.17 18.05 37.51
N GLY A 153 -5.45 16.88 38.10
CA GLY A 153 -6.28 16.73 39.31
C GLY A 153 -7.76 17.03 39.11
N LYS A 154 -8.19 17.41 37.89
CA LYS A 154 -9.59 17.66 37.54
C LYS A 154 -10.40 16.35 37.55
N PRO A 155 -11.71 16.36 37.84
CA PRO A 155 -12.53 15.18 37.74
C PRO A 155 -12.65 14.71 36.28
N VAL A 156 -12.44 13.43 36.04
CA VAL A 156 -12.57 12.78 34.73
C VAL A 156 -13.37 11.50 34.85
N LEU A 157 -14.09 11.15 33.78
CA LEU A 157 -14.73 9.85 33.67
C LEU A 157 -13.66 8.83 33.26
N THR A 158 -13.56 7.72 33.98
CA THR A 158 -12.58 6.67 33.71
C THR A 158 -13.25 5.38 33.27
N TYR A 159 -12.67 4.72 32.27
CA TYR A 159 -12.95 3.33 31.93
C TYR A 159 -11.65 2.55 32.13
N TYR A 160 -11.56 1.79 33.22
CA TYR A 160 -10.31 1.22 33.72
C TYR A 160 -9.20 2.29 33.87
N ASP A 161 -8.18 2.23 33.01
CA ASP A 161 -6.99 3.11 32.98
C ASP A 161 -7.08 4.21 31.92
N GLN A 162 -8.22 4.32 31.22
CA GLN A 162 -8.48 5.39 30.27
C GLN A 162 -9.19 6.55 30.96
N PHE A 163 -8.79 7.78 30.64
CA PHE A 163 -9.28 9.01 31.26
C PHE A 163 -9.96 9.90 30.21
N TYR A 164 -11.22 10.25 30.43
CA TYR A 164 -12.04 11.07 29.54
C TYR A 164 -12.40 12.40 30.23
N PRO A 165 -12.00 13.55 29.66
CA PRO A 165 -12.21 14.85 30.29
C PRO A 165 -13.70 15.16 30.41
N LEU A 166 -14.12 15.70 31.55
CA LEU A 166 -15.47 16.19 31.75
C LEU A 166 -15.57 17.66 31.32
N THR A 167 -16.67 18.02 30.66
CA THR A 167 -16.93 19.40 30.26
C THR A 167 -16.98 20.32 31.48
N PRO A 168 -16.35 21.51 31.45
CA PRO A 168 -16.19 22.37 32.62
C PRO A 168 -17.49 22.64 33.40
N SER A 169 -18.61 22.86 32.71
CA SER A 169 -19.90 23.14 33.32
C SER A 169 -20.48 21.98 34.15
N SER A 170 -19.99 20.75 33.98
CA SER A 170 -20.47 19.60 34.75
C SER A 170 -19.77 19.42 36.09
N TRP A 171 -18.65 20.12 36.35
CA TRP A 171 -17.85 19.88 37.57
C TRP A 171 -17.23 21.11 38.24
N GLN A 172 -16.98 22.23 37.55
CA GLN A 172 -16.16 23.35 38.09
C GLN A 172 -16.66 23.88 39.45
N ASP A 173 -17.96 24.11 39.60
CA ASP A 173 -18.53 24.65 40.85
C ASP A 173 -18.85 23.56 41.90
N ARG A 174 -18.52 22.30 41.61
CA ARG A 174 -18.89 21.13 42.42
C ARG A 174 -17.84 20.02 42.39
N GLN A 175 -16.56 20.38 42.25
CA GLN A 175 -15.46 19.46 42.02
C GLN A 175 -15.38 18.34 43.07
N GLU A 176 -15.37 18.69 44.37
CA GLU A 176 -15.31 17.70 45.45
C GLU A 176 -16.50 16.74 45.43
N ALA A 177 -17.70 17.27 45.16
CA ALA A 177 -18.91 16.46 45.06
C ALA A 177 -18.85 15.49 43.86
N VAL A 178 -18.32 15.93 42.72
CA VAL A 178 -18.17 15.09 41.51
C VAL A 178 -17.15 13.98 41.75
N LEU A 179 -16.03 14.26 42.42
CA LEU A 179 -15.02 13.24 42.76
C LEU A 179 -15.53 12.19 43.76
N GLN A 180 -16.59 12.50 44.50
CA GLN A 180 -17.22 11.58 45.46
C GLN A 180 -18.41 10.82 44.87
N LEU A 181 -18.73 11.01 43.58
CA LEU A 181 -19.83 10.28 42.92
C LEU A 181 -19.51 8.79 42.81
N THR A 182 -20.34 7.98 43.45
CA THR A 182 -20.28 6.51 43.37
C THR A 182 -21.60 5.88 42.94
N ASP A 183 -22.70 6.64 42.99
CA ASP A 183 -24.01 6.16 42.55
C ASP A 183 -24.06 6.04 41.02
N LYS A 184 -24.58 4.92 40.52
CA LYS A 184 -24.60 4.63 39.09
C LYS A 184 -25.55 5.56 38.33
N ALA A 185 -26.68 5.93 38.91
CA ALA A 185 -27.61 6.85 38.25
C ALA A 185 -27.00 8.25 38.15
N ASP A 186 -26.27 8.69 39.19
CA ASP A 186 -25.54 9.96 39.14
C ASP A 186 -24.38 9.95 38.13
N LEU A 187 -23.67 8.82 37.99
CA LEU A 187 -22.62 8.65 36.97
C LEU A 187 -23.18 8.66 35.55
N ALA A 188 -24.32 8.00 35.32
CA ALA A 188 -25.02 8.05 34.04
C ALA A 188 -25.51 9.47 33.72
N ALA A 189 -26.10 10.15 34.71
CA ALA A 189 -26.52 11.54 34.55
C ALA A 189 -25.33 12.48 34.25
N LEU A 190 -24.17 12.25 34.90
CA LEU A 190 -22.95 12.99 34.60
C LEU A 190 -22.46 12.74 33.16
N HIS A 191 -22.53 11.50 32.69
CA HIS A 191 -22.20 11.14 31.32
C HIS A 191 -23.13 11.81 30.30
N ASP A 192 -24.41 11.92 30.61
CA ASP A 192 -25.40 12.60 29.76
C ASP A 192 -25.18 14.11 29.62
N LEU A 193 -24.45 14.73 30.54
CA LEU A 193 -24.03 16.13 30.43
C LEU A 193 -22.84 16.36 29.50
N GLN A 194 -22.16 15.28 29.07
CA GLN A 194 -20.94 15.41 28.26
C GLN A 194 -21.27 15.63 26.79
N PRO A 195 -20.43 16.40 26.05
CA PRO A 195 -20.59 16.55 24.60
C PRO A 195 -20.31 15.25 23.84
N TYR A 196 -19.72 14.27 24.53
CA TYR A 196 -19.45 12.95 24.01
C TYR A 196 -20.32 11.86 24.64
N ARG A 197 -20.37 10.70 23.98
CA ARG A 197 -21.00 9.46 24.43
C ARG A 197 -19.99 8.33 24.27
N LEU A 198 -19.70 7.61 25.36
CA LEU A 198 -18.92 6.39 25.32
C LEU A 198 -19.81 5.27 24.82
N MET A 199 -19.28 4.42 23.94
CA MET A 199 -20.03 3.33 23.35
C MET A 199 -19.14 2.11 23.11
N SER A 200 -19.77 0.96 22.87
CA SER A 200 -19.05 -0.25 22.51
C SER A 200 -18.28 -0.05 21.20
N TRP A 201 -17.06 -0.57 21.15
CA TRP A 201 -16.28 -0.60 19.90
C TRP A 201 -17.01 -1.38 18.78
N ARG A 202 -17.89 -2.32 19.14
CA ARG A 202 -18.67 -3.16 18.22
C ARG A 202 -19.74 -2.39 17.44
N ASP A 203 -20.18 -1.25 17.96
CA ASP A 203 -21.18 -0.39 17.33
C ASP A 203 -20.57 0.66 16.40
N ALA A 204 -19.24 0.81 16.41
CA ALA A 204 -18.52 1.78 15.60
C ALA A 204 -18.85 1.72 14.09
N PRO A 205 -18.99 0.54 13.45
CA PRO A 205 -19.33 0.47 12.02
C PRO A 205 -20.69 1.08 11.63
N ARG A 206 -21.59 1.31 12.61
CA ARG A 206 -22.94 1.85 12.38
C ARG A 206 -23.11 3.26 12.92
N ASP A 207 -22.58 3.52 14.11
CA ASP A 207 -23.05 4.64 14.94
C ASP A 207 -21.99 5.72 15.21
N LEU A 208 -20.90 5.76 14.44
CA LEU A 208 -19.90 6.81 14.59
C LEU A 208 -20.34 8.17 14.07
N SER A 209 -20.12 9.17 14.92
CA SER A 209 -20.38 10.60 14.67
C SER A 209 -19.24 11.34 13.98
N PHE A 210 -18.20 10.67 13.49
CA PHE A 210 -17.10 11.33 12.79
C PHE A 210 -16.56 10.46 11.66
N ARG A 211 -16.02 11.10 10.61
CA ARG A 211 -15.35 10.39 9.50
C ARG A 211 -14.02 9.81 10.01
N ARG A 212 -13.69 8.60 9.58
CA ARG A 212 -12.43 7.93 9.92
C ARG A 212 -11.52 7.74 8.70
N PHE A 213 -10.27 7.37 8.94
CA PHE A 213 -9.44 6.73 7.92
C PHE A 213 -9.81 5.24 7.81
N PHE A 214 -10.34 4.84 6.64
CA PHE A 214 -10.90 3.51 6.42
C PHE A 214 -11.89 3.12 7.54
N GLU A 215 -11.69 1.97 8.17
CA GLU A 215 -12.49 1.47 9.29
C GLU A 215 -11.80 1.68 10.66
N ILE A 216 -10.65 2.37 10.69
CA ILE A 216 -9.81 2.50 11.89
C ILE A 216 -10.40 3.58 12.80
N THR A 217 -11.00 3.17 13.91
CA THR A 217 -11.67 4.07 14.87
C THR A 217 -10.71 5.02 15.59
N GLY A 218 -9.44 4.66 15.67
CA GLY A 218 -8.38 5.47 16.27
C GLY A 218 -7.88 6.65 15.42
N LEU A 219 -8.39 6.84 14.20
CA LEU A 219 -7.94 7.87 13.26
C LEU A 219 -9.14 8.69 12.77
N ALA A 220 -9.27 9.92 13.27
CA ALA A 220 -10.33 10.86 12.90
C ALA A 220 -9.94 11.70 11.68
N GLY A 221 -10.86 11.82 10.73
CA GLY A 221 -10.69 12.61 9.52
C GLY A 221 -10.57 14.11 9.83
N VAL A 222 -9.60 14.76 9.21
CA VAL A 222 -9.32 16.20 9.31
C VAL A 222 -9.89 16.92 8.09
N ARG A 223 -10.40 18.14 8.31
CA ARG A 223 -11.06 18.98 7.30
C ARG A 223 -10.10 19.95 6.61
N VAL A 224 -9.04 19.42 6.01
CA VAL A 224 -7.98 20.23 5.36
C VAL A 224 -8.45 21.02 4.14
N GLU A 225 -9.69 20.82 3.67
CA GLU A 225 -10.32 21.72 2.69
C GLU A 225 -10.50 23.15 3.28
N ASP A 226 -10.76 23.25 4.59
CA ASP A 226 -10.83 24.52 5.31
C ASP A 226 -9.43 25.14 5.41
N LYS A 227 -9.35 26.45 5.18
CA LYS A 227 -8.07 27.16 5.14
C LYS A 227 -7.41 27.22 6.51
N ASP A 228 -8.18 27.48 7.56
CA ASP A 228 -7.61 27.61 8.90
C ASP A 228 -7.06 26.26 9.40
N VAL A 229 -7.75 25.17 9.04
CA VAL A 229 -7.32 23.80 9.34
C VAL A 229 -6.05 23.44 8.57
N PHE A 230 -5.96 23.79 7.28
CA PHE A 230 -4.75 23.61 6.50
C PHE A 230 -3.57 24.42 7.08
N ASP A 231 -3.79 25.69 7.40
CA ASP A 231 -2.73 26.56 7.96
C ASP A 231 -2.21 25.99 9.28
N ASP A 232 -3.10 25.54 10.17
CA ASP A 232 -2.76 24.94 11.45
C ASP A 232 -2.05 23.59 11.29
N ALA A 233 -2.48 22.73 10.36
CA ALA A 233 -1.89 21.40 10.17
C ALA A 233 -0.56 21.41 9.39
N HIS A 234 -0.31 22.44 8.58
CA HIS A 234 0.84 22.52 7.67
C HIS A 234 1.91 23.52 8.09
N GLN A 235 1.75 24.22 9.22
CA GLN A 235 2.71 25.25 9.66
C GLN A 235 4.15 24.73 9.71
N LEU A 236 4.42 23.65 10.45
CA LEU A 236 5.77 23.08 10.53
C LEU A 236 6.24 22.49 9.19
N ILE A 237 5.36 21.80 8.45
CA ILE A 237 5.68 21.26 7.12
C ILE A 237 6.23 22.36 6.21
N LEU A 238 5.53 23.49 6.13
CA LEU A 238 5.89 24.61 5.28
C LEU A 238 7.11 25.37 5.80
N GLU A 239 7.31 25.44 7.12
CA GLU A 239 8.57 25.95 7.71
C GLU A 239 9.78 25.14 7.21
N LEU A 240 9.69 23.81 7.24
CA LEU A 240 10.78 22.91 6.82
C LEU A 240 11.06 23.02 5.31
N VAL A 241 10.03 23.21 4.48
CA VAL A 241 10.21 23.46 3.04
C VAL A 241 10.84 24.83 2.79
N ARG A 242 10.30 25.89 3.40
CA ARG A 242 10.75 27.29 3.17
C ARG A 242 12.18 27.52 3.66
N SER A 243 12.61 26.83 4.72
CA SER A 243 13.99 26.87 5.21
C SER A 243 14.98 26.11 4.33
N GLY A 244 14.49 25.28 3.40
CA GLY A 244 15.32 24.40 2.58
C GLY A 244 15.85 23.17 3.33
N ALA A 245 15.26 22.83 4.49
CA ALA A 245 15.54 21.57 5.17
C ALA A 245 14.94 20.38 4.41
N VAL A 246 13.79 20.60 3.77
CA VAL A 246 13.03 19.60 2.99
C VAL A 246 12.90 20.06 1.54
N GLN A 247 13.16 19.17 0.59
CA GLN A 247 13.07 19.45 -0.85
C GLN A 247 11.83 18.83 -1.50
N GLY A 248 11.18 17.87 -0.83
CA GLY A 248 9.94 17.29 -1.34
C GLY A 248 8.97 16.79 -0.28
N LEU A 249 7.73 16.60 -0.70
CA LEU A 249 6.63 16.10 0.12
C LEU A 249 6.00 14.89 -0.58
N ARG A 250 5.77 13.81 0.15
CA ARG A 250 4.85 12.75 -0.25
C ARG A 250 3.56 12.91 0.54
N VAL A 251 2.44 13.03 -0.16
CA VAL A 251 1.11 13.19 0.44
C VAL A 251 0.48 11.82 0.65
N ASP A 252 0.26 11.45 1.90
CA ASP A 252 -0.49 10.25 2.29
C ASP A 252 -1.97 10.37 1.94
N HIS A 253 -2.54 9.28 1.42
CA HIS A 253 -3.97 9.07 1.23
C HIS A 253 -4.73 10.27 0.66
N VAL A 254 -4.29 10.78 -0.49
CA VAL A 254 -4.89 11.96 -1.13
C VAL A 254 -6.36 11.74 -1.49
N ASP A 255 -6.76 10.50 -1.75
CA ASP A 255 -8.12 10.11 -2.08
C ASP A 255 -9.08 10.13 -0.88
N GLY A 256 -8.60 10.37 0.35
CA GLY A 256 -9.46 10.61 1.52
C GLY A 256 -9.96 12.05 1.65
N LEU A 257 -9.34 13.00 0.93
CA LEU A 257 -9.63 14.42 1.05
C LEU A 257 -10.98 14.79 0.44
N ALA A 258 -11.64 15.81 0.98
CA ALA A 258 -12.90 16.32 0.44
C ALA A 258 -12.69 16.89 -0.98
N ASP A 259 -11.68 17.76 -1.13
CA ASP A 259 -11.26 18.35 -2.41
C ASP A 259 -9.73 18.20 -2.59
N PRO A 260 -9.27 17.08 -3.17
CA PRO A 260 -7.86 16.83 -3.45
C PRO A 260 -7.21 17.91 -4.31
N LYS A 261 -7.92 18.43 -5.31
CA LYS A 261 -7.37 19.41 -6.25
C LYS A 261 -7.08 20.72 -5.53
N ALA A 262 -8.06 21.28 -4.82
CA ALA A 262 -7.88 22.53 -4.09
C ALA A 262 -6.79 22.40 -3.02
N TYR A 263 -6.71 21.24 -2.35
CA TYR A 263 -5.62 20.95 -1.41
C TYR A 263 -4.25 20.99 -2.08
N LEU A 264 -4.06 20.29 -3.22
CA LEU A 264 -2.78 20.22 -3.92
C LEU A 264 -2.38 21.56 -4.54
N GLU A 265 -3.34 22.35 -5.04
CA GLU A 265 -3.11 23.71 -5.52
C GLU A 265 -2.62 24.62 -4.39
N ARG A 266 -3.28 24.57 -3.22
CA ARG A 266 -2.85 25.31 -2.03
C ARG A 266 -1.48 24.86 -1.55
N LEU A 267 -1.23 23.55 -1.47
CA LEU A 267 0.05 23.01 -1.07
C LEU A 267 1.17 23.46 -2.03
N ARG A 268 0.94 23.39 -3.35
CA ARG A 268 1.89 23.89 -4.35
C ARG A 268 2.17 25.38 -4.19
N GLN A 269 1.13 26.18 -3.99
CA GLN A 269 1.26 27.63 -3.81
C GLN A 269 2.15 27.96 -2.60
N GLU A 270 1.94 27.26 -1.48
CA GLU A 270 2.65 27.53 -0.22
C GLU A 270 4.05 26.90 -0.15
N ALA A 271 4.25 25.71 -0.73
CA ALA A 271 5.53 25.01 -0.80
C ALA A 271 6.45 25.58 -1.90
N GLY A 272 5.87 26.27 -2.88
CA GLY A 272 6.58 26.86 -4.01
C GLY A 272 6.80 25.91 -5.20
N PRO A 273 7.23 26.46 -6.36
CA PRO A 273 7.38 25.70 -7.60
C PRO A 273 8.57 24.71 -7.58
N GLU A 274 9.49 24.88 -6.64
CA GLU A 274 10.71 24.08 -6.57
C GLU A 274 10.57 22.78 -5.78
N CYS A 275 9.55 22.69 -4.91
CA CYS A 275 9.30 21.53 -4.05
C CYS A 275 8.83 20.33 -4.88
N TYR A 276 9.47 19.17 -4.74
CA TYR A 276 8.98 17.94 -5.35
C TYR A 276 7.73 17.45 -4.60
N ILE A 277 6.63 17.13 -5.28
CA ILE A 277 5.40 16.68 -4.60
C ILE A 277 4.89 15.40 -5.26
N THR A 278 4.79 14.32 -4.51
CA THR A 278 4.12 13.09 -4.95
C THR A 278 2.91 12.80 -4.09
N VAL A 279 1.98 12.02 -4.64
CA VAL A 279 0.78 11.58 -3.92
C VAL A 279 0.74 10.06 -3.86
N GLU A 280 0.37 9.53 -2.71
CA GLU A 280 -0.11 8.16 -2.66
C GLU A 280 -1.53 8.11 -3.25
N LYS A 281 -1.62 7.51 -4.43
CA LYS A 281 -2.88 7.31 -5.16
C LYS A 281 -2.78 6.01 -5.93
N ILE A 282 -3.79 5.17 -5.80
CA ILE A 282 -3.85 3.89 -6.52
C ILE A 282 -4.62 4.10 -7.82
N LEU A 283 -3.97 3.84 -8.95
CA LEU A 283 -4.58 3.93 -10.28
C LEU A 283 -5.10 2.55 -10.69
N ALA A 284 -6.38 2.47 -11.06
CA ALA A 284 -6.90 1.31 -11.78
C ALA A 284 -6.32 1.28 -13.21
N LYS A 285 -6.44 0.13 -13.88
CA LYS A 285 -5.96 -0.04 -15.25
C LYS A 285 -6.63 0.95 -16.20
N GLY A 286 -5.78 1.69 -16.93
CA GLY A 286 -6.23 2.74 -17.85
C GLY A 286 -6.72 4.03 -17.18
N GLU A 287 -6.70 4.10 -15.84
CA GLU A 287 -6.94 5.34 -15.10
C GLU A 287 -5.69 6.24 -15.21
N HIS A 288 -5.93 7.55 -15.23
CA HIS A 288 -4.87 8.55 -15.22
C HIS A 288 -5.10 9.52 -14.06
N LEU A 289 -4.00 10.07 -13.53
CA LEU A 289 -4.10 11.21 -12.63
C LEU A 289 -4.80 12.39 -13.35
N PRO A 290 -5.61 13.19 -12.64
CA PRO A 290 -6.13 14.44 -13.20
C PRO A 290 -4.98 15.33 -13.70
N ALA A 291 -5.07 15.75 -14.96
CA ALA A 291 -3.96 16.41 -15.66
C ALA A 291 -3.60 17.80 -15.09
N ASP A 292 -4.49 18.40 -14.31
CA ASP A 292 -4.34 19.72 -13.70
C ASP A 292 -3.81 19.67 -12.26
N TRP A 293 -3.56 18.48 -11.70
CA TRP A 293 -2.93 18.37 -10.37
C TRP A 293 -1.47 18.85 -10.41
N PRO A 294 -1.07 19.82 -9.57
CA PRO A 294 0.26 20.44 -9.64
C PRO A 294 1.34 19.62 -8.90
N ILE A 295 1.46 18.34 -9.24
CA ILE A 295 2.32 17.34 -8.62
C ILE A 295 3.32 16.73 -9.62
N SER A 296 4.30 16.00 -9.10
CA SER A 296 5.31 15.29 -9.89
C SER A 296 4.87 13.88 -10.30
N GLY A 297 3.87 13.30 -9.62
CA GLY A 297 3.27 12.00 -9.94
C GLY A 297 2.87 11.19 -8.71
N THR A 298 2.61 9.89 -8.89
CA THR A 298 2.28 8.97 -7.79
C THR A 298 3.53 8.44 -7.06
N THR A 299 3.29 7.61 -6.04
CA THR A 299 4.30 6.78 -5.37
C THR A 299 4.63 5.47 -6.11
N GLY A 300 3.99 5.16 -7.25
CA GLY A 300 4.46 4.13 -8.16
C GLY A 300 3.82 2.74 -8.07
N TYR A 301 2.64 2.57 -7.47
CA TYR A 301 1.95 1.27 -7.47
C TYR A 301 1.57 0.81 -8.88
N GLU A 302 1.25 1.74 -9.78
CA GLU A 302 1.00 1.41 -11.19
C GLU A 302 2.27 0.87 -11.88
N PHE A 303 3.46 1.30 -11.46
CA PHE A 303 4.72 0.72 -11.94
C PHE A 303 4.91 -0.72 -11.43
N ILE A 304 4.49 -1.03 -10.20
CA ILE A 304 4.48 -2.40 -9.66
C ILE A 304 3.57 -3.29 -10.50
N ALA A 305 2.36 -2.81 -10.80
CA ALA A 305 1.41 -3.54 -11.63
C ALA A 305 1.97 -3.84 -13.03
N SER A 306 2.59 -2.84 -13.70
CA SER A 306 3.21 -3.00 -15.02
C SER A 306 4.30 -4.07 -15.09
N LEU A 307 5.01 -4.35 -14.00
CA LEU A 307 6.08 -5.37 -14.01
C LEU A 307 5.54 -6.79 -14.23
N SER A 308 4.28 -7.04 -13.87
CA SER A 308 3.64 -8.33 -14.13
C SER A 308 3.47 -8.60 -15.63
N GLU A 309 3.24 -7.57 -16.45
CA GLU A 309 3.19 -7.66 -17.93
C GLU A 309 4.51 -8.18 -18.51
N ALA A 310 5.64 -7.84 -17.88
CA ALA A 310 6.96 -8.30 -18.29
C ALA A 310 7.30 -9.71 -17.76
N LEU A 311 6.93 -10.04 -16.51
CA LEU A 311 7.49 -11.19 -15.79
C LEU A 311 6.58 -12.42 -15.71
N VAL A 312 5.28 -12.28 -16.00
CA VAL A 312 4.32 -13.39 -15.93
C VAL A 312 4.22 -14.11 -17.28
N ASP A 313 4.16 -15.45 -17.27
CA ASP A 313 3.83 -16.24 -18.45
C ASP A 313 2.32 -16.39 -18.61
N GLY A 314 1.69 -15.44 -19.31
CA GLY A 314 0.25 -15.47 -19.59
C GLY A 314 -0.23 -16.73 -20.33
N ARG A 315 0.64 -17.40 -21.09
CA ARG A 315 0.27 -18.59 -21.90
C ARG A 315 -0.10 -19.77 -21.02
N HIS A 316 0.47 -19.84 -19.82
CA HIS A 316 0.39 -20.97 -18.91
C HIS A 316 -0.49 -20.71 -17.67
N LEU A 317 -1.02 -19.49 -17.50
CA LEU A 317 -1.90 -19.15 -16.39
C LEU A 317 -3.20 -19.94 -16.36
N ARG A 318 -3.72 -20.34 -17.54
CA ARG A 318 -4.92 -21.19 -17.60
C ARG A 318 -4.67 -22.57 -17.01
N GLN A 319 -3.49 -23.15 -17.23
CA GLN A 319 -3.08 -24.40 -16.57
C GLN A 319 -2.95 -24.22 -15.06
N LEU A 320 -2.36 -23.11 -14.59
CA LEU A 320 -2.27 -22.81 -13.16
C LEU A 320 -3.67 -22.70 -12.53
N ARG A 321 -4.59 -21.99 -13.20
CA ARG A 321 -6.00 -21.89 -12.79
C ARG A 321 -6.66 -23.26 -12.72
N GLN A 322 -6.53 -24.07 -13.77
CA GLN A 322 -7.11 -25.39 -13.82
C GLN A 322 -6.58 -26.30 -12.69
N ALA A 323 -5.28 -26.25 -12.39
CA ALA A 323 -4.69 -26.99 -11.28
C ALA A 323 -5.28 -26.54 -9.93
N TYR A 324 -5.40 -25.23 -9.72
CA TYR A 324 -6.01 -24.66 -8.52
C TYR A 324 -7.50 -25.06 -8.38
N GLU A 325 -8.30 -24.91 -9.44
CA GLU A 325 -9.73 -25.27 -9.43
C GLU A 325 -9.95 -26.78 -9.25
N THR A 326 -9.06 -27.61 -9.81
CA THR A 326 -9.07 -29.06 -9.58
C THR A 326 -8.85 -29.38 -8.10
N LEU A 327 -7.90 -28.70 -7.45
CA LEU A 327 -7.67 -28.84 -6.01
C LEU A 327 -8.89 -28.41 -5.18
N LEU A 328 -9.57 -27.33 -5.59
CA LEU A 328 -10.78 -26.85 -4.91
C LEU A 328 -12.01 -27.73 -5.19
N GLY A 329 -11.99 -28.52 -6.26
CA GLY A 329 -13.13 -29.28 -6.74
C GLY A 329 -14.24 -28.44 -7.39
N LYS A 330 -13.96 -27.16 -7.70
CA LYS A 330 -14.91 -26.24 -8.33
C LYS A 330 -14.20 -25.08 -9.05
N PRO A 331 -14.82 -24.50 -10.09
CA PRO A 331 -14.36 -23.23 -10.67
C PRO A 331 -14.42 -22.08 -9.66
N VAL A 332 -13.55 -21.09 -9.86
CA VAL A 332 -13.53 -19.85 -9.06
C VAL A 332 -14.18 -18.71 -9.85
N ASP A 333 -15.28 -18.19 -9.34
CA ASP A 333 -15.95 -17.01 -9.88
C ASP A 333 -15.40 -15.75 -9.19
N VAL A 334 -14.35 -15.18 -9.78
CA VAL A 334 -13.67 -13.99 -9.25
C VAL A 334 -14.60 -12.79 -9.22
N GLN A 335 -15.50 -12.65 -10.20
CA GLN A 335 -16.44 -11.52 -10.26
C GLN A 335 -17.46 -11.62 -9.11
N ALA A 336 -17.96 -12.82 -8.82
CA ALA A 336 -18.84 -13.05 -7.67
C ALA A 336 -18.11 -12.78 -6.33
N GLU A 337 -16.86 -13.22 -6.19
CA GLU A 337 -16.06 -12.96 -4.98
C GLU A 337 -15.76 -11.47 -4.77
N LEU A 338 -15.40 -10.74 -5.84
CA LEU A 338 -15.19 -9.28 -5.80
C LEU A 338 -16.46 -8.57 -5.34
N ARG A 339 -17.59 -8.91 -5.95
CA ARG A 339 -18.90 -8.36 -5.57
C ARG A 339 -19.24 -8.68 -4.12
N ALA A 340 -19.00 -9.91 -3.68
CA ALA A 340 -19.26 -10.34 -2.30
C ALA A 340 -18.40 -9.56 -1.29
N ALA A 341 -17.11 -9.34 -1.60
CA ALA A 341 -16.21 -8.55 -0.76
C ALA A 341 -16.64 -7.08 -0.68
N LYS A 342 -16.96 -6.44 -1.81
CA LYS A 342 -17.45 -5.05 -1.85
C LYS A 342 -18.77 -4.89 -1.10
N MET A 343 -19.72 -5.80 -1.30
CA MET A 343 -21.00 -5.76 -0.61
C MET A 343 -20.84 -5.98 0.90
N LEU A 344 -19.98 -6.91 1.33
CA LEU A 344 -19.65 -7.11 2.75
C LEU A 344 -19.17 -5.81 3.40
N MET A 345 -18.19 -5.14 2.79
CA MET A 345 -17.66 -3.87 3.31
C MET A 345 -18.72 -2.77 3.36
N ALA A 346 -19.51 -2.58 2.29
CA ALA A 346 -20.54 -1.55 2.22
C ALA A 346 -21.72 -1.78 3.20
N THR A 347 -21.94 -3.03 3.63
CA THR A 347 -23.10 -3.39 4.48
C THR A 347 -22.75 -3.62 5.94
N ARG A 348 -21.51 -3.96 6.26
CA ARG A 348 -21.05 -4.25 7.62
C ARG A 348 -20.10 -3.17 8.13
N ASN A 349 -18.99 -2.96 7.44
CA ASN A 349 -17.87 -2.15 7.93
C ASN A 349 -18.09 -0.65 7.73
N PHE A 350 -18.74 -0.29 6.61
CA PHE A 350 -19.11 1.09 6.25
C PHE A 350 -20.63 1.34 6.31
N ALA A 351 -21.33 0.64 7.21
CA ALA A 351 -22.77 0.72 7.30
C ALA A 351 -23.23 2.14 7.68
N GLY A 352 -22.53 2.80 8.62
CA GLY A 352 -22.81 4.17 9.04
C GLY A 352 -22.62 5.19 7.91
N GLU A 353 -21.52 5.08 7.16
CA GLU A 353 -21.22 5.94 6.02
C GLU A 353 -22.24 5.77 4.89
N ALA A 354 -22.66 4.53 4.60
CA ALA A 354 -23.72 4.25 3.63
C ALA A 354 -25.10 4.79 4.09
N THR A 355 -25.42 4.68 5.38
CA THR A 355 -26.64 5.26 5.96
C THR A 355 -26.64 6.78 5.89
N ARG A 356 -25.48 7.42 6.09
CA ARG A 356 -25.36 8.88 5.94
C ARG A 356 -25.65 9.33 4.51
N LEU A 357 -25.12 8.63 3.52
CA LEU A 357 -25.42 8.89 2.11
C LEU A 357 -26.91 8.72 1.79
N LEU A 358 -27.54 7.68 2.34
CA LEU A 358 -28.98 7.47 2.20
C LEU A 358 -29.79 8.64 2.77
N GLN A 359 -29.44 9.11 3.97
CA GLN A 359 -30.12 10.25 4.62
C GLN A 359 -30.02 11.54 3.79
N LEU A 360 -28.84 11.80 3.21
CA LEU A 360 -28.64 12.93 2.28
C LEU A 360 -29.53 12.77 1.04
N ALA A 361 -29.55 11.59 0.41
CA ALA A 361 -30.39 11.32 -0.76
C ALA A 361 -31.89 11.50 -0.46
N VAL A 362 -32.38 11.02 0.69
CA VAL A 362 -33.77 11.21 1.12
C VAL A 362 -34.10 12.69 1.34
N THR A 363 -33.17 13.45 1.93
CA THR A 363 -33.35 14.90 2.14
C THR A 363 -33.45 15.65 0.82
N ILE A 364 -32.58 15.33 -0.13
CA ILE A 364 -32.60 15.93 -1.48
C ILE A 364 -33.89 15.55 -2.20
N ALA A 365 -34.33 14.29 -2.11
CA ALA A 365 -35.57 13.83 -2.75
C ALA A 365 -36.79 14.60 -2.23
N ALA A 366 -36.83 14.87 -0.92
CA ALA A 366 -37.87 15.69 -0.32
C ALA A 366 -37.83 17.15 -0.81
N ALA A 367 -36.64 17.74 -0.94
CA ALA A 367 -36.47 19.11 -1.47
C ALA A 367 -36.90 19.22 -2.94
N ASP A 368 -36.60 18.21 -3.75
CA ASP A 368 -36.92 18.15 -5.18
C ASP A 368 -38.36 17.65 -5.46
N ASN A 369 -39.13 17.32 -4.41
CA ASN A 369 -40.48 16.76 -4.46
C ASN A 369 -40.57 15.43 -5.24
N GLU A 370 -39.58 14.56 -5.07
CA GLU A 370 -39.52 13.23 -5.69
C GLU A 370 -39.97 12.13 -4.71
N PRO A 371 -41.08 11.42 -4.98
CA PRO A 371 -41.62 10.42 -4.06
C PRO A 371 -40.89 9.07 -4.21
N LEU A 372 -39.62 9.02 -3.83
CA LEU A 372 -38.80 7.81 -3.88
C LEU A 372 -38.82 7.06 -2.54
N GLU A 373 -38.96 5.73 -2.59
CA GLU A 373 -38.91 4.90 -1.39
C GLU A 373 -37.47 4.78 -0.86
N GLU A 374 -37.27 4.97 0.45
CA GLU A 374 -35.96 4.85 1.10
C GLU A 374 -35.27 3.50 0.83
N LYS A 375 -36.04 2.42 0.81
CA LYS A 375 -35.52 1.07 0.48
C LYS A 375 -34.99 0.99 -0.95
N ALA A 376 -35.67 1.63 -1.90
CA ALA A 376 -35.25 1.66 -3.30
C ALA A 376 -33.95 2.47 -3.46
N LEU A 377 -33.85 3.63 -2.78
CA LEU A 377 -32.63 4.43 -2.71
C LEU A 377 -31.46 3.66 -2.10
N LEU A 378 -31.67 2.96 -0.99
CA LEU A 378 -30.61 2.18 -0.34
C LEU A 378 -30.10 1.05 -1.24
N THR A 379 -31.00 0.34 -1.93
CA THR A 379 -30.59 -0.70 -2.89
C THR A 379 -29.82 -0.09 -4.05
N ALA A 380 -30.32 0.99 -4.66
CA ALA A 380 -29.62 1.68 -5.75
C ALA A 380 -28.24 2.21 -5.33
N LEU A 381 -28.13 2.79 -4.14
CA LEU A 381 -26.88 3.31 -3.58
C LEU A 381 -25.85 2.19 -3.40
N ARG A 382 -26.25 1.05 -2.83
CA ARG A 382 -25.35 -0.10 -2.64
C ARG A 382 -24.88 -0.69 -3.96
N GLU A 383 -25.79 -0.83 -4.93
CA GLU A 383 -25.42 -1.32 -6.27
C GLU A 383 -24.46 -0.36 -6.97
N LEU A 384 -24.70 0.95 -6.86
CA LEU A 384 -23.81 1.97 -7.38
C LEU A 384 -22.43 1.90 -6.71
N LEU A 385 -22.35 1.91 -5.38
CA LEU A 385 -21.09 1.82 -4.63
C LEU A 385 -20.25 0.59 -5.00
N VAL A 386 -20.89 -0.57 -5.17
CA VAL A 386 -20.20 -1.82 -5.50
C VAL A 386 -19.72 -1.87 -6.96
N ALA A 387 -20.36 -1.12 -7.85
CA ALA A 387 -20.05 -1.11 -9.27
C ALA A 387 -18.86 -0.21 -9.64
N PHE A 388 -18.42 0.72 -8.79
CA PHE A 388 -17.28 1.59 -9.10
C PHE A 388 -16.00 0.79 -9.38
N PRO A 389 -15.36 0.97 -10.56
CA PRO A 389 -14.14 0.26 -10.92
C PRO A 389 -12.86 0.99 -10.48
N VAL A 390 -12.96 2.28 -10.16
CA VAL A 390 -11.87 3.12 -9.65
C VAL A 390 -12.04 3.40 -8.15
N TYR A 391 -11.01 3.92 -7.50
CA TYR A 391 -11.07 4.29 -6.08
C TYR A 391 -12.08 5.42 -5.85
N ARG A 392 -12.08 6.46 -6.69
CA ARG A 392 -13.07 7.56 -6.59
C ARG A 392 -13.12 8.40 -7.85
N THR A 393 -14.15 9.23 -7.94
CA THR A 393 -14.21 10.40 -8.83
C THR A 393 -13.78 11.67 -8.08
N TYR A 394 -13.61 12.77 -8.80
CA TYR A 394 -13.08 14.05 -8.33
C TYR A 394 -14.06 15.21 -8.59
N GLY A 395 -15.34 14.98 -8.31
CA GLY A 395 -16.38 16.00 -8.30
C GLY A 395 -16.26 16.98 -7.14
N THR A 396 -16.76 18.19 -7.39
CA THR A 396 -16.72 19.36 -6.51
C THR A 396 -18.15 19.85 -6.22
N PRO A 397 -18.35 20.94 -5.44
CA PRO A 397 -19.66 21.60 -5.36
C PRO A 397 -20.24 21.99 -6.72
N GLU A 398 -19.40 22.23 -7.73
CA GLU A 398 -19.80 22.59 -9.09
C GLU A 398 -20.21 21.38 -9.96
N GLY A 399 -19.98 20.14 -9.50
CA GLY A 399 -20.32 18.91 -10.21
C GLY A 399 -19.11 18.03 -10.54
N LEU A 400 -19.29 17.04 -11.42
CA LEU A 400 -18.22 16.13 -11.85
C LEU A 400 -17.43 16.71 -13.04
N PRO A 401 -16.10 16.50 -13.10
CA PRO A 401 -15.34 16.64 -14.33
C PRO A 401 -15.94 15.78 -15.47
N SER A 402 -15.73 16.18 -16.72
CA SER A 402 -16.33 15.49 -17.87
C SER A 402 -15.93 14.00 -17.95
N GLU A 403 -14.66 13.69 -17.66
CA GLU A 403 -14.15 12.30 -17.68
C GLU A 403 -14.85 11.44 -16.61
N ASP A 404 -15.10 12.00 -15.42
CA ASP A 404 -15.78 11.33 -14.32
C ASP A 404 -17.29 11.21 -14.57
N ALA A 405 -17.90 12.20 -15.23
CA ALA A 405 -19.29 12.12 -15.65
C ALA A 405 -19.50 10.99 -16.68
N ASP A 406 -18.59 10.86 -17.66
CA ASP A 406 -18.60 9.77 -18.64
C ASP A 406 -18.39 8.41 -17.96
N LEU A 407 -17.48 8.33 -16.97
CA LEU A 407 -17.29 7.13 -16.16
C LEU A 407 -18.56 6.76 -15.38
N LEU A 408 -19.19 7.73 -14.72
CA LEU A 408 -20.43 7.52 -13.97
C LEU A 408 -21.53 6.97 -14.88
N LEU A 409 -21.70 7.53 -16.08
CA LEU A 409 -22.71 7.05 -17.04
C LEU A 409 -22.45 5.60 -17.48
N LYS A 410 -21.19 5.21 -17.69
CA LYS A 410 -20.83 3.81 -17.99
C LYS A 410 -21.19 2.88 -16.83
N ILE A 411 -20.82 3.26 -15.60
CA ILE A 411 -21.14 2.50 -14.38
C ILE A 411 -22.66 2.34 -14.22
N VAL A 412 -23.43 3.41 -14.39
CA VAL A 412 -24.89 3.39 -14.27
C VAL A 412 -25.52 2.46 -15.32
N GLU A 413 -25.00 2.45 -16.55
CA GLU A 413 -25.47 1.55 -17.58
C GLU A 413 -25.19 0.08 -17.24
N GLU A 414 -23.99 -0.23 -16.74
CA GLU A 414 -23.63 -1.57 -16.26
C GLU A 414 -24.53 -2.03 -15.10
N VAL A 415 -24.78 -1.15 -14.12
CA VAL A 415 -25.69 -1.43 -13.00
C VAL A 415 -27.11 -1.69 -13.49
N ARG A 416 -27.59 -0.90 -14.46
CA ARG A 416 -28.93 -1.04 -15.04
C ARG A 416 -29.11 -2.36 -15.80
N GLN A 417 -28.07 -2.84 -16.48
CA GLN A 417 -28.10 -4.11 -17.23
C GLN A 417 -27.79 -5.34 -16.36
N GLY A 418 -27.28 -5.14 -15.15
CA GLY A 418 -26.85 -6.21 -14.25
C GLY A 418 -27.99 -7.07 -13.70
N ALA A 419 -27.66 -8.31 -13.31
CA ALA A 419 -28.63 -9.27 -12.72
C ALA A 419 -29.27 -8.81 -11.39
N LYS A 420 -28.73 -7.74 -10.78
CA LYS A 420 -29.19 -7.13 -9.53
C LYS A 420 -29.63 -5.67 -9.73
N ALA A 421 -30.03 -5.30 -10.95
CA ALA A 421 -30.44 -3.94 -11.28
C ALA A 421 -31.46 -3.39 -10.24
N PRO A 422 -31.19 -2.22 -9.65
CA PRO A 422 -32.08 -1.59 -8.67
C PRO A 422 -33.27 -0.91 -9.36
N ASP A 423 -34.12 -0.25 -8.58
CA ASP A 423 -35.18 0.61 -9.12
C ASP A 423 -34.60 1.69 -10.07
N PRO A 424 -35.08 1.79 -11.32
CA PRO A 424 -34.52 2.74 -12.30
C PRO A 424 -34.67 4.21 -11.91
N ALA A 425 -35.73 4.59 -11.21
CA ALA A 425 -35.96 5.98 -10.81
C ALA A 425 -35.01 6.36 -9.67
N ALA A 426 -34.83 5.47 -8.70
CA ALA A 426 -33.85 5.65 -7.62
C ALA A 426 -32.42 5.77 -8.16
N LEU A 427 -32.01 4.89 -9.10
CA LEU A 427 -30.68 4.96 -9.71
C LEU A 427 -30.48 6.27 -10.49
N ALA A 428 -31.43 6.65 -11.34
CA ALA A 428 -31.37 7.90 -12.10
C ALA A 428 -31.32 9.14 -11.20
N PHE A 429 -32.01 9.11 -10.06
CA PHE A 429 -31.94 10.17 -9.07
C PHE A 429 -30.57 10.28 -8.41
N LEU A 430 -29.96 9.16 -7.99
CA LEU A 430 -28.58 9.17 -7.45
C LEU A 430 -27.57 9.68 -8.49
N THR A 431 -27.74 9.34 -9.77
CA THR A 431 -26.91 9.88 -10.86
C THR A 431 -27.03 11.41 -10.96
N ARG A 432 -28.25 11.96 -10.86
CA ARG A 432 -28.45 13.42 -10.86
C ARG A 432 -27.82 14.12 -9.66
N ILE A 433 -27.89 13.53 -8.46
CA ILE A 433 -27.20 14.06 -7.28
C ILE A 433 -25.68 14.13 -7.55
N MET A 434 -25.12 13.05 -8.11
CA MET A 434 -23.69 12.98 -8.48
C MET A 434 -23.32 13.98 -9.57
N ALA A 435 -24.21 14.31 -10.51
CA ALA A 435 -23.99 15.32 -11.53
C ALA A 435 -24.22 16.77 -11.02
N GLY A 436 -24.84 16.95 -9.84
CA GLY A 436 -25.29 18.26 -9.36
C GLY A 436 -26.57 18.76 -10.03
N GLU A 437 -27.30 17.89 -10.72
CA GLU A 437 -28.54 18.19 -11.45
C GLU A 437 -29.76 18.09 -10.53
N VAL A 438 -29.77 18.87 -9.46
CA VAL A 438 -30.83 18.94 -8.44
C VAL A 438 -31.41 20.35 -8.35
N SER A 439 -32.51 20.53 -7.61
CA SER A 439 -33.01 21.88 -7.36
C SER A 439 -32.02 22.73 -6.56
N ALA A 440 -32.14 24.05 -6.64
CA ALA A 440 -31.35 24.98 -5.82
C ALA A 440 -31.52 24.73 -4.31
N ALA A 441 -32.64 24.15 -3.88
CA ALA A 441 -32.89 23.83 -2.48
C ALA A 441 -32.15 22.58 -1.98
N GLY A 442 -31.71 21.69 -2.88
CA GLY A 442 -30.93 20.49 -2.55
C GLY A 442 -29.46 20.56 -2.96
N ALA A 443 -28.99 21.71 -3.46
CA ALA A 443 -27.65 21.85 -4.03
C ALA A 443 -26.53 21.62 -3.01
N ASP A 444 -26.68 22.16 -1.79
CA ASP A 444 -25.68 22.01 -0.72
C ASP A 444 -25.60 20.57 -0.22
N GLU A 445 -26.75 19.92 0.00
CA GLU A 445 -26.82 18.51 0.35
C GLU A 445 -26.28 17.60 -0.76
N ALA A 446 -26.49 17.96 -2.03
CA ALA A 446 -25.93 17.22 -3.16
C ALA A 446 -24.40 17.34 -3.22
N ALA A 447 -23.84 18.53 -2.95
CA ALA A 447 -22.39 18.71 -2.83
C ALA A 447 -21.81 17.88 -1.67
N SER A 448 -22.51 17.85 -0.53
CA SER A 448 -22.17 16.99 0.61
C SER A 448 -22.24 15.51 0.22
N PHE A 449 -23.32 15.08 -0.44
CA PHE A 449 -23.46 13.69 -0.91
C PHE A 449 -22.31 13.29 -1.81
N ARG A 450 -21.95 14.10 -2.81
CA ARG A 450 -20.82 13.84 -3.72
C ARG A 450 -19.51 13.69 -2.95
N THR A 451 -19.22 14.64 -2.06
CA THR A 451 -18.01 14.61 -1.24
C THR A 451 -17.94 13.33 -0.41
N ARG A 452 -19.02 12.98 0.31
CA ARG A 452 -19.10 11.77 1.13
C ARG A 452 -19.01 10.49 0.32
N PHE A 453 -19.63 10.47 -0.86
CA PHE A 453 -19.61 9.32 -1.75
C PHE A 453 -18.17 9.05 -2.20
N GLN A 454 -17.48 10.10 -2.65
CA GLN A 454 -16.08 10.01 -3.10
C GLN A 454 -15.10 9.70 -1.96
N GLN A 455 -15.36 10.19 -0.75
CA GLN A 455 -14.60 9.83 0.46
C GLN A 455 -14.86 8.40 0.93
N LEU A 456 -15.94 7.76 0.50
CA LEU A 456 -16.29 6.38 0.86
C LEU A 456 -15.81 5.36 -0.19
N THR A 457 -15.90 5.66 -1.49
CA THR A 457 -15.54 4.68 -2.54
C THR A 457 -14.07 4.26 -2.47
N GLY A 458 -13.16 5.16 -2.09
CA GLY A 458 -11.74 4.84 -1.95
C GLY A 458 -11.48 3.80 -0.84
N PRO A 459 -11.88 4.08 0.41
CA PRO A 459 -11.90 3.11 1.49
C PRO A 459 -12.61 1.80 1.15
N LEU A 460 -13.77 1.88 0.50
CA LEU A 460 -14.53 0.71 0.09
C LEU A 460 -13.72 -0.17 -0.86
N MET A 461 -13.06 0.43 -1.86
CA MET A 461 -12.18 -0.28 -2.79
C MET A 461 -11.00 -0.93 -2.06
N ALA A 462 -10.24 -0.15 -1.28
CA ALA A 462 -9.07 -0.65 -0.54
C ALA A 462 -9.43 -1.82 0.38
N LYS A 463 -10.47 -1.67 1.22
CA LYS A 463 -10.83 -2.70 2.21
C LYS A 463 -11.49 -3.93 1.58
N SER A 464 -12.17 -3.78 0.45
CA SER A 464 -12.81 -4.91 -0.24
C SER A 464 -11.86 -5.66 -1.18
N VAL A 465 -10.98 -4.97 -1.90
CA VAL A 465 -10.07 -5.58 -2.87
C VAL A 465 -8.77 -5.98 -2.16
N GLU A 466 -8.04 -5.01 -1.64
CA GLU A 466 -6.69 -5.23 -1.12
C GLU A 466 -6.68 -6.02 0.19
N ASP A 467 -7.60 -5.70 1.10
CA ASP A 467 -7.65 -6.28 2.45
C ASP A 467 -8.73 -7.36 2.60
N THR A 468 -9.36 -7.80 1.51
CA THR A 468 -10.32 -8.91 1.57
C THR A 468 -10.19 -9.83 0.37
N LEU A 469 -10.48 -9.36 -0.85
CA LEU A 469 -10.47 -10.21 -2.03
C LEU A 469 -9.09 -10.83 -2.31
N PHE A 470 -8.01 -10.05 -2.17
CA PHE A 470 -6.63 -10.53 -2.34
C PHE A 470 -6.21 -11.61 -1.34
N PHE A 471 -6.93 -11.76 -0.22
CA PHE A 471 -6.76 -12.86 0.74
C PHE A 471 -7.71 -14.04 0.48
N ARG A 472 -8.61 -13.92 -0.51
CA ARG A 472 -9.49 -15.00 -1.00
C ARG A 472 -9.01 -15.58 -2.33
N LEU A 473 -8.39 -14.77 -3.18
CA LEU A 473 -7.89 -15.16 -4.50
C LEU A 473 -6.53 -15.87 -4.40
N ASN A 474 -6.52 -17.11 -3.91
CA ASN A 474 -5.26 -17.76 -3.58
C ASN A 474 -4.54 -18.39 -4.77
N MET A 475 -5.05 -18.32 -6.01
CA MET A 475 -4.45 -18.98 -7.17
C MET A 475 -2.98 -18.59 -7.39
N ALA A 476 -2.69 -17.29 -7.44
CA ALA A 476 -1.36 -16.74 -7.72
C ALA A 476 -1.10 -15.49 -6.87
N LEU A 477 -0.47 -15.66 -5.70
CA LEU A 477 -0.36 -14.58 -4.70
C LEU A 477 0.47 -13.38 -5.15
N ALA A 478 1.33 -13.54 -6.17
CA ALA A 478 2.15 -12.46 -6.73
C ALA A 478 1.33 -11.42 -7.52
N LEU A 479 0.12 -11.79 -7.97
CA LEU A 479 -0.80 -10.92 -8.69
C LEU A 479 -1.74 -10.15 -7.74
N ASN A 480 -1.73 -10.51 -6.46
CA ASN A 480 -2.55 -9.88 -5.42
C ASN A 480 -1.70 -8.84 -4.68
N GLU A 481 -1.52 -7.68 -5.29
CA GLU A 481 -0.68 -6.61 -4.78
C GLU A 481 -1.41 -5.26 -4.86
N VAL A 482 -1.06 -4.31 -4.01
CA VAL A 482 -1.61 -2.95 -4.03
C VAL A 482 -1.43 -2.34 -5.42
N GLY A 483 -2.52 -1.86 -6.03
CA GLY A 483 -2.55 -1.36 -7.41
C GLY A 483 -2.71 -2.42 -8.51
N ALA A 484 -2.77 -3.71 -8.18
CA ALA A 484 -3.05 -4.75 -9.15
C ALA A 484 -4.56 -4.88 -9.44
N GLU A 485 -4.89 -5.36 -10.64
CA GLU A 485 -6.26 -5.70 -11.01
C GLU A 485 -6.65 -7.10 -10.50
N PRO A 486 -7.82 -7.28 -9.87
CA PRO A 486 -8.27 -8.60 -9.42
C PRO A 486 -8.60 -9.56 -10.57
N MET A 487 -8.87 -9.01 -11.77
CA MET A 487 -9.18 -9.75 -12.98
C MET A 487 -8.30 -9.21 -14.12
N PRO A 488 -7.00 -9.58 -14.16
CA PRO A 488 -6.10 -9.08 -15.18
C PRO A 488 -6.45 -9.67 -16.56
N ASP A 489 -6.22 -8.87 -17.61
CA ASP A 489 -6.18 -9.35 -18.99
C ASP A 489 -4.94 -10.23 -19.23
N ASP A 490 -4.81 -10.78 -20.43
CA ASP A 490 -3.58 -11.46 -20.85
C ASP A 490 -2.36 -10.53 -20.73
N PHE A 491 -1.26 -11.08 -20.19
CA PHE A 491 0.01 -10.38 -19.96
C PHE A 491 0.84 -10.31 -21.25
N SER A 492 1.43 -9.15 -21.56
CA SER A 492 2.18 -8.91 -22.79
C SER A 492 3.36 -7.93 -22.60
N PRO A 493 4.57 -8.29 -23.06
CA PRO A 493 5.70 -7.36 -23.14
C PRO A 493 5.42 -6.08 -23.92
N GLU A 494 4.58 -6.15 -24.95
CA GLU A 494 4.16 -4.99 -25.75
C GLU A 494 3.34 -4.01 -24.91
N ARG A 495 2.47 -4.50 -24.01
CA ARG A 495 1.71 -3.64 -23.08
C ARG A 495 2.64 -2.98 -22.07
N PHE A 496 3.59 -3.72 -21.51
CA PHE A 496 4.63 -3.14 -20.65
C PHE A 496 5.34 -1.97 -21.36
N HIS A 497 5.73 -2.15 -22.62
CA HIS A 497 6.38 -1.08 -23.39
C HIS A 497 5.47 0.13 -23.63
N GLN A 498 4.18 -0.09 -23.92
CA GLN A 498 3.20 0.99 -24.07
C GLN A 498 3.04 1.77 -22.76
N GLU A 499 2.91 1.09 -21.63
CA GLU A 499 2.79 1.71 -20.32
C GLU A 499 4.05 2.53 -19.96
N MET A 500 5.25 2.05 -20.32
CA MET A 500 6.48 2.83 -20.14
C MET A 500 6.56 4.07 -21.04
N GLN A 501 6.04 3.98 -22.27
CA GLN A 501 5.93 5.15 -23.17
C GLN A 501 4.94 6.18 -22.63
N GLU A 502 3.77 5.73 -22.15
CA GLU A 502 2.77 6.59 -21.53
C GLU A 502 3.30 7.25 -20.26
N ARG A 503 4.00 6.48 -19.42
CA ARG A 503 4.66 6.98 -18.21
C ARG A 503 5.66 8.09 -18.52
N LEU A 504 6.48 7.95 -19.56
CA LEU A 504 7.43 9.00 -19.98
C LEU A 504 6.72 10.32 -20.33
N VAL A 505 5.51 10.24 -20.90
CA VAL A 505 4.75 11.43 -21.31
C VAL A 505 3.98 12.04 -20.16
N ARG A 506 3.28 11.22 -19.38
CA ARG A 506 2.31 11.68 -18.37
C ARG A 506 2.91 11.82 -16.98
N GLN A 507 3.85 10.95 -16.63
CA GLN A 507 4.39 10.81 -15.26
C GLN A 507 5.92 10.58 -15.26
N PRO A 508 6.73 11.39 -15.99
CA PRO A 508 8.18 11.17 -16.10
C PRO A 508 8.92 11.33 -14.76
N ASP A 509 8.30 12.05 -13.82
CA ASP A 509 8.86 12.39 -12.52
C ASP A 509 8.16 11.64 -11.37
N ALA A 510 7.27 10.68 -11.65
CA ALA A 510 6.66 9.82 -10.61
C ALA A 510 7.66 8.81 -10.04
N LEU A 511 7.42 8.33 -8.81
CA LEU A 511 8.26 7.28 -8.24
C LEU A 511 8.00 5.95 -8.95
N SER A 512 9.06 5.22 -9.23
CA SER A 512 9.06 3.85 -9.76
C SER A 512 9.49 2.92 -8.62
N GLY A 513 8.54 2.59 -7.74
CA GLY A 513 8.74 1.67 -6.63
C GLY A 513 8.52 0.21 -7.01
N THR A 514 9.16 -0.69 -6.28
CA THR A 514 8.93 -2.15 -6.37
C THR A 514 8.64 -2.78 -5.03
N SER A 515 8.92 -2.12 -3.91
CA SER A 515 8.48 -2.53 -2.58
C SER A 515 8.13 -1.26 -1.80
N THR A 516 7.18 -1.36 -0.87
CA THR A 516 6.81 -0.26 0.03
C THR A 516 6.49 -0.82 1.41
N HIS A 517 6.20 0.06 2.37
CA HIS A 517 5.72 -0.34 3.68
C HIS A 517 4.28 -0.90 3.66
N ASP A 518 3.56 -0.81 2.54
CA ASP A 518 2.17 -1.29 2.40
C ASP A 518 2.00 -2.39 1.35
N THR A 519 3.03 -2.70 0.56
CA THR A 519 2.97 -3.84 -0.36
C THR A 519 2.73 -5.13 0.42
N LYS A 520 1.84 -5.96 -0.10
CA LYS A 520 1.41 -7.21 0.52
C LYS A 520 2.52 -8.26 0.56
N ARG A 521 3.58 -8.12 -0.25
CA ARG A 521 4.80 -8.96 -0.23
C ARG A 521 6.03 -8.11 -0.59
N GLY A 522 7.21 -8.61 -0.24
CA GLY A 522 8.49 -8.07 -0.71
C GLY A 522 8.69 -8.28 -2.21
N GLU A 523 9.51 -7.44 -2.83
CA GLU A 523 9.66 -7.40 -4.29
C GLU A 523 10.29 -8.67 -4.88
N ASP A 524 11.17 -9.33 -4.12
CA ASP A 524 11.85 -10.55 -4.56
C ASP A 524 11.02 -11.80 -4.27
N ALA A 525 10.17 -11.75 -3.23
CA ALA A 525 9.13 -12.76 -3.01
C ALA A 525 8.16 -12.80 -4.19
N ARG A 526 7.71 -11.63 -4.69
CA ARG A 526 6.84 -11.58 -5.90
C ARG A 526 7.58 -12.03 -7.16
N ALA A 527 8.81 -11.56 -7.38
CA ALA A 527 9.62 -11.97 -8.53
C ALA A 527 9.80 -13.50 -8.61
N ARG A 528 9.99 -14.15 -7.46
CA ARG A 528 10.00 -15.62 -7.33
C ARG A 528 8.63 -16.23 -7.66
N LEU A 529 7.56 -15.70 -7.09
CA LEU A 529 6.23 -16.28 -7.27
C LEU A 529 5.68 -16.13 -8.70
N TYR A 530 6.16 -15.18 -9.51
CA TYR A 530 5.82 -15.15 -10.95
C TYR A 530 6.25 -16.42 -11.69
N THR A 531 7.31 -17.09 -11.23
CA THR A 531 7.82 -18.32 -11.87
C THR A 531 6.85 -19.50 -11.76
N LEU A 532 5.84 -19.44 -10.86
CA LEU A 532 4.76 -20.42 -10.80
C LEU A 532 3.95 -20.46 -12.11
N SER A 533 3.86 -19.32 -12.81
CA SER A 533 3.22 -19.26 -14.13
C SER A 533 4.02 -20.00 -15.21
N GLU A 534 5.33 -20.17 -15.04
CA GLU A 534 6.19 -20.84 -16.02
C GLU A 534 6.18 -22.37 -15.88
N ALA A 535 5.84 -22.89 -14.70
CA ALA A 535 5.83 -24.32 -14.41
C ALA A 535 4.62 -24.75 -13.56
N PRO A 536 3.38 -24.51 -14.03
CA PRO A 536 2.16 -24.73 -13.25
C PRO A 536 1.95 -26.19 -12.87
N GLU A 537 2.29 -27.13 -13.75
CA GLU A 537 2.17 -28.58 -13.50
C GLU A 537 3.11 -29.02 -12.38
N ARG A 538 4.38 -28.61 -12.45
CA ARG A 538 5.39 -28.89 -11.43
C ARG A 538 4.96 -28.33 -10.08
N TRP A 539 4.45 -27.10 -10.04
CA TRP A 539 3.91 -26.51 -8.82
C TRP A 539 2.74 -27.32 -8.24
N ALA A 540 1.77 -27.71 -9.08
CA ALA A 540 0.62 -28.48 -8.66
C ALA A 540 0.98 -29.87 -8.11
N GLU A 541 1.97 -30.53 -8.72
CA GLU A 541 2.53 -31.79 -8.22
C GLU A 541 3.19 -31.60 -6.86
N CYS A 542 4.00 -30.55 -6.68
CA CYS A 542 4.61 -30.21 -5.39
C CYS A 542 3.55 -30.03 -4.31
N VAL A 543 2.53 -29.19 -4.57
CA VAL A 543 1.44 -28.98 -3.60
C VAL A 543 0.72 -30.28 -3.27
N SER A 544 0.45 -31.13 -4.26
CA SER A 544 -0.18 -32.43 -4.03
C SER A 544 0.65 -33.33 -3.10
N ARG A 545 1.98 -33.38 -3.30
CA ARG A 545 2.90 -34.12 -2.44
C ARG A 545 2.94 -33.55 -1.02
N TRP A 546 3.08 -32.24 -0.86
CA TRP A 546 3.16 -31.61 0.46
C TRP A 546 1.89 -31.78 1.27
N ARG A 547 0.72 -31.72 0.63
CA ARG A 547 -0.57 -32.02 1.27
C ARG A 547 -0.63 -33.45 1.75
N GLN A 548 -0.13 -34.40 0.96
CA GLN A 548 -0.09 -35.81 1.35
C GLN A 548 0.84 -36.03 2.56
N ILE A 549 2.03 -35.43 2.55
CA ILE A 549 3.00 -35.52 3.67
C ILE A 549 2.36 -35.00 4.97
N ASN A 550 1.65 -33.87 4.89
CA ASN A 550 1.12 -33.17 6.06
C ASN A 550 -0.36 -33.48 6.35
N GLN A 551 -0.96 -34.48 5.69
CA GLN A 551 -2.39 -34.77 5.80
C GLN A 551 -2.84 -35.05 7.24
N SER A 552 -1.97 -35.67 8.04
CA SER A 552 -2.24 -36.01 9.45
C SER A 552 -2.41 -34.79 10.35
N GLN A 553 -1.95 -33.61 9.91
CA GLN A 553 -2.05 -32.36 10.66
C GLN A 553 -3.32 -31.56 10.36
N VAL A 554 -4.14 -32.00 9.39
CA VAL A 554 -5.41 -31.34 9.08
C VAL A 554 -6.44 -31.70 10.15
N VAL A 555 -6.91 -30.70 10.88
CA VAL A 555 -7.90 -30.86 11.96
C VAL A 555 -9.32 -30.79 11.37
N GLN A 556 -10.21 -31.69 11.81
CA GLN A 556 -11.63 -31.64 11.46
C GLN A 556 -12.40 -30.82 12.50
N LEU A 557 -12.86 -29.64 12.09
CA LEU A 557 -13.72 -28.77 12.89
C LEU A 557 -15.18 -28.94 12.46
N LYS A 558 -16.12 -28.38 13.26
CA LYS A 558 -17.57 -28.48 12.99
C LYS A 558 -17.99 -27.95 11.62
N ASP A 559 -17.30 -26.92 11.13
CA ASP A 559 -17.53 -26.24 9.87
C ASP A 559 -16.55 -26.69 8.75
N GLY A 560 -15.88 -27.82 8.95
CA GLY A 560 -15.02 -28.48 7.94
C GLY A 560 -13.53 -28.49 8.29
N PRO A 561 -12.68 -28.99 7.37
CA PRO A 561 -11.25 -29.16 7.63
C PRO A 561 -10.53 -27.82 7.83
N ALA A 562 -9.48 -27.85 8.64
CA ALA A 562 -8.58 -26.73 8.90
C ALA A 562 -7.13 -27.24 8.82
N PRO A 563 -6.34 -26.80 7.81
CA PRO A 563 -6.72 -25.94 6.68
C PRO A 563 -7.69 -26.57 5.67
N ARG A 564 -8.41 -25.73 4.91
CA ARG A 564 -9.09 -26.13 3.67
C ARG A 564 -8.10 -26.09 2.49
N PRO A 565 -8.36 -26.76 1.34
CA PRO A 565 -7.41 -26.81 0.23
C PRO A 565 -6.95 -25.44 -0.30
N ALA A 566 -7.84 -24.46 -0.36
CA ALA A 566 -7.50 -23.09 -0.75
C ALA A 566 -6.46 -22.44 0.18
N MET A 567 -6.48 -22.80 1.47
CA MET A 567 -5.58 -22.27 2.48
C MET A 567 -4.24 -23.01 2.48
N GLU A 568 -4.24 -24.32 2.24
CA GLU A 568 -3.00 -25.09 2.01
C GLU A 568 -2.23 -24.49 0.81
N TRP A 569 -2.91 -24.26 -0.31
CA TRP A 569 -2.31 -23.65 -1.50
C TRP A 569 -1.76 -22.24 -1.25
N MET A 570 -2.47 -21.41 -0.48
CA MET A 570 -1.99 -20.08 -0.06
C MET A 570 -0.74 -20.20 0.81
N ILE A 571 -0.77 -21.07 1.83
CA ILE A 571 0.33 -21.27 2.78
C ILE A 571 1.59 -21.70 2.04
N TYR A 572 1.50 -22.68 1.13
CA TYR A 572 2.68 -23.13 0.39
C TYR A 572 3.25 -22.05 -0.53
N GLN A 573 2.40 -21.24 -1.20
CA GLN A 573 2.91 -20.11 -2.00
C GLN A 573 3.54 -19.03 -1.13
N ALA A 574 2.88 -18.61 -0.04
CA ALA A 574 3.43 -17.60 0.84
C ALA A 574 4.77 -18.05 1.44
N LEU A 575 4.86 -19.34 1.83
CA LEU A 575 6.09 -19.93 2.32
C LEU A 575 7.17 -19.97 1.23
N ALA A 576 6.80 -20.36 0.00
CA ALA A 576 7.70 -20.35 -1.15
C ALA A 576 8.26 -18.95 -1.45
N GLY A 577 7.46 -17.90 -1.31
CA GLY A 577 7.89 -16.51 -1.46
C GLY A 577 8.83 -16.05 -0.34
N ALA A 578 8.55 -16.40 0.91
CA ALA A 578 9.31 -15.97 2.09
C ALA A 578 10.51 -16.86 2.45
N TRP A 579 10.67 -18.02 1.79
CA TRP A 579 11.75 -18.98 2.06
C TRP A 579 13.13 -18.34 1.80
N PRO A 580 14.03 -18.24 2.79
CA PRO A 580 15.39 -17.77 2.54
C PRO A 580 16.09 -18.66 1.51
N THR A 581 16.90 -18.06 0.66
CA THR A 581 17.54 -18.73 -0.49
C THR A 581 18.55 -19.81 -0.08
N ASP A 582 19.14 -19.66 1.10
CA ASP A 582 20.17 -20.52 1.69
C ASP A 582 19.65 -21.42 2.82
N LEU A 583 18.37 -21.29 3.22
CA LEU A 583 17.79 -22.06 4.32
C LEU A 583 17.84 -23.57 4.05
N GLN A 584 18.52 -24.30 4.94
CA GLN A 584 18.64 -25.75 4.87
C GLN A 584 17.65 -26.46 5.82
N PRO A 585 17.22 -27.70 5.51
CA PRO A 585 16.29 -28.47 6.36
C PRO A 585 16.79 -28.75 7.78
N ASP A 586 18.09 -28.66 8.04
CA ASP A 586 18.73 -28.87 9.34
C ASP A 586 19.09 -27.55 10.07
N ASP A 587 18.83 -26.39 9.46
CA ASP A 587 19.01 -25.08 10.08
C ASP A 587 17.83 -24.75 11.02
N ALA A 588 17.90 -25.29 12.24
CA ALA A 588 16.88 -25.05 13.26
C ALA A 588 16.69 -23.57 13.62
N ALA A 589 17.74 -22.75 13.53
CA ALA A 589 17.66 -21.32 13.86
C ALA A 589 16.94 -20.54 12.75
N GLY A 590 17.30 -20.79 11.49
CA GLY A 590 16.63 -20.19 10.33
C GLY A 590 15.16 -20.61 10.22
N LEU A 591 14.85 -21.89 10.48
CA LEU A 591 13.47 -22.38 10.52
C LEU A 591 12.66 -21.68 11.61
N LYS A 592 13.23 -21.49 12.80
CA LYS A 592 12.54 -20.82 13.90
C LYS A 592 12.27 -19.34 13.60
N ALA A 593 13.25 -18.64 13.03
CA ALA A 593 13.10 -17.25 12.62
C ALA A 593 12.02 -17.08 11.53
N LEU A 594 11.93 -18.03 10.59
CA LEU A 594 10.86 -18.04 9.59
C LEU A 594 9.50 -18.34 10.21
N GLU A 595 9.41 -19.27 11.17
CA GLU A 595 8.16 -19.60 11.87
C GLU A 595 7.56 -18.39 12.58
N GLU A 596 8.37 -17.62 13.31
CA GLU A 596 7.92 -16.44 14.05
C GLU A 596 7.29 -15.38 13.14
N ARG A 597 7.91 -15.14 11.97
CA ARG A 597 7.38 -14.22 10.95
C ARG A 597 6.11 -14.77 10.29
N PHE A 598 6.15 -16.05 9.92
CA PHE A 598 5.12 -16.66 9.09
C PHE A 598 3.81 -16.91 9.85
N THR A 599 3.88 -17.22 11.15
CA THR A 599 2.70 -17.37 12.01
C THR A 599 1.88 -16.08 12.12
N GLY A 600 2.53 -14.92 12.26
CA GLY A 600 1.88 -13.61 12.25
C GLY A 600 1.22 -13.29 10.89
N PHE A 601 1.87 -13.64 9.78
CA PHE A 601 1.26 -13.52 8.45
C PHE A 601 -0.01 -14.37 8.32
N VAL A 602 0.01 -15.63 8.77
CA VAL A 602 -1.15 -16.51 8.62
C VAL A 602 -2.33 -16.00 9.45
N GLU A 603 -2.12 -15.54 10.68
CA GLU A 603 -3.17 -14.90 11.49
C GLU A 603 -3.81 -13.73 10.72
N LYS A 604 -2.99 -12.80 10.23
CA LYS A 604 -3.47 -11.65 9.46
C LYS A 604 -4.22 -12.08 8.20
N ALA A 605 -3.68 -13.02 7.42
CA ALA A 605 -4.31 -13.48 6.19
C ALA A 605 -5.69 -14.13 6.42
N LEU A 606 -5.84 -14.92 7.49
CA LEU A 606 -7.11 -15.54 7.84
C LEU A 606 -8.17 -14.50 8.22
N ARG A 607 -7.79 -13.51 9.04
CA ARG A 607 -8.69 -12.45 9.49
C ARG A 607 -9.04 -11.48 8.37
N GLU A 608 -8.10 -11.16 7.48
CA GLU A 608 -8.38 -10.32 6.32
C GLU A 608 -9.31 -10.99 5.30
N ALA A 609 -9.23 -12.31 5.13
CA ALA A 609 -10.16 -13.02 4.26
C ALA A 609 -11.63 -12.94 4.74
N LYS A 610 -11.88 -12.78 6.05
CA LYS A 610 -13.23 -12.60 6.63
C LYS A 610 -14.22 -13.72 6.24
N LEU A 611 -13.72 -14.97 6.16
CA LEU A 611 -14.52 -16.14 5.75
C LEU A 611 -14.92 -17.06 6.92
N ARG A 612 -14.02 -17.27 7.88
CA ARG A 612 -14.23 -18.17 9.04
C ARG A 612 -13.80 -17.54 10.37
N THR A 613 -13.05 -16.45 10.31
CA THR A 613 -12.59 -15.62 11.42
C THR A 613 -12.42 -14.19 10.88
N ASP A 614 -12.54 -13.18 11.73
CA ASP A 614 -12.20 -11.79 11.41
C ASP A 614 -11.68 -11.06 12.66
N TRP A 615 -11.29 -9.79 12.50
CA TRP A 615 -10.75 -8.98 13.60
C TRP A 615 -11.76 -8.62 14.70
N ALA A 616 -13.07 -8.71 14.41
CA ALA A 616 -14.13 -8.37 15.34
C ALA A 616 -14.74 -9.61 16.04
N ASP A 617 -14.80 -10.74 15.34
CA ASP A 617 -15.32 -12.02 15.84
C ASP A 617 -14.33 -13.15 15.49
N SER A 618 -13.39 -13.38 16.41
CA SER A 618 -12.30 -14.34 16.22
C SER A 618 -12.77 -15.78 16.45
N ASN A 619 -12.44 -16.67 15.53
CA ASN A 619 -12.68 -18.11 15.65
C ASN A 619 -11.40 -18.83 16.12
N GLU A 620 -11.15 -18.79 17.43
CA GLU A 620 -9.92 -19.32 18.04
C GLU A 620 -9.63 -20.79 17.66
N PRO A 621 -10.60 -21.74 17.69
CA PRO A 621 -10.32 -23.13 17.29
C PRO A 621 -9.84 -23.27 15.84
N TYR A 622 -10.32 -22.40 14.94
CA TYR A 622 -9.88 -22.38 13.55
C TYR A 622 -8.47 -21.79 13.40
N GLU A 623 -8.21 -20.67 14.08
CA GLU A 623 -6.89 -20.04 14.08
C GLU A 623 -5.83 -20.97 14.69
N ASP A 624 -6.11 -21.58 15.83
CA ASP A 624 -5.21 -22.52 16.51
C ASP A 624 -4.85 -23.73 15.64
N ALA A 625 -5.83 -24.29 14.91
CA ALA A 625 -5.60 -25.41 13.99
C ALA A 625 -4.63 -25.01 12.87
N LEU A 626 -4.78 -23.82 12.32
CA LEU A 626 -3.90 -23.30 11.27
C LEU A 626 -2.50 -22.96 11.80
N GLN A 627 -2.42 -22.38 12.99
CA GLN A 627 -1.14 -22.09 13.64
C GLN A 627 -0.40 -23.39 13.99
N GLY A 628 -1.10 -24.42 14.47
CA GLY A 628 -0.53 -25.75 14.68
C GLY A 628 0.00 -26.38 13.39
N TYR A 629 -0.77 -26.30 12.30
CA TYR A 629 -0.36 -26.80 10.99
C TYR A 629 0.92 -26.10 10.50
N VAL A 630 0.98 -24.77 10.59
CA VAL A 630 2.15 -23.96 10.18
C VAL A 630 3.39 -24.29 11.01
N ARG A 631 3.26 -24.36 12.34
CA ARG A 631 4.37 -24.74 13.23
C ARG A 631 4.88 -26.15 12.90
N HIS A 632 4.00 -27.07 12.51
CA HIS A 632 4.43 -28.40 12.05
C HIS A 632 5.20 -28.36 10.73
N LEU A 633 4.81 -27.53 9.76
CA LEU A 633 5.54 -27.39 8.50
C LEU A 633 6.99 -26.95 8.72
N LEU A 634 7.22 -26.07 9.69
CA LEU A 634 8.54 -25.50 9.99
C LEU A 634 9.28 -26.21 11.13
N SER A 635 8.67 -27.25 11.71
CA SER A 635 9.30 -28.04 12.77
C SER A 635 10.50 -28.81 12.22
N PRO A 636 11.67 -28.77 12.89
CA PRO A 636 12.81 -29.62 12.56
C PRO A 636 12.49 -31.12 12.51
N ASP A 637 11.41 -31.56 13.16
CA ASP A 637 10.96 -32.96 13.12
C ASP A 637 10.29 -33.34 11.78
N ASN A 638 9.81 -32.38 11.00
CA ASN A 638 9.12 -32.61 9.72
C ASN A 638 10.11 -32.73 8.54
N GLN A 639 11.13 -33.57 8.70
CA GLN A 639 12.23 -33.71 7.73
C GLN A 639 11.74 -34.11 6.33
N ALA A 640 10.69 -34.92 6.23
CA ALA A 640 10.13 -35.33 4.94
C ALA A 640 9.62 -34.12 4.12
N PHE A 641 8.89 -33.21 4.76
CA PHE A 641 8.44 -31.98 4.12
C PHE A 641 9.60 -31.03 3.88
N LEU A 642 10.44 -30.76 4.88
CA LEU A 642 11.52 -29.78 4.77
C LEU A 642 12.51 -30.11 3.65
N GLN A 643 12.88 -31.39 3.52
CA GLN A 643 13.76 -31.87 2.45
C GLN A 643 13.10 -31.73 1.06
N ASP A 644 11.87 -32.22 0.90
CA ASP A 644 11.17 -32.16 -0.39
C ASP A 644 10.83 -30.71 -0.78
N PHE A 645 10.38 -29.89 0.16
CA PHE A 645 10.05 -28.48 -0.06
C PHE A 645 11.28 -27.69 -0.49
N THR A 646 12.38 -27.79 0.27
CA THR A 646 13.64 -27.08 -0.04
C THR A 646 14.19 -27.49 -1.42
N ALA A 647 14.21 -28.79 -1.72
CA ALA A 647 14.71 -29.30 -3.00
C ALA A 647 13.80 -28.93 -4.18
N SER A 648 12.48 -29.05 -4.01
CA SER A 648 11.50 -28.71 -5.04
C SER A 648 11.49 -27.22 -5.36
N LEU A 649 11.83 -26.36 -4.40
CA LEU A 649 11.78 -24.91 -4.54
C LEU A 649 13.01 -24.33 -5.27
N GLN A 650 14.15 -25.03 -5.32
CA GLN A 650 15.39 -24.51 -5.91
C GLN A 650 15.24 -23.89 -7.32
N PRO A 651 14.54 -24.53 -8.29
CA PRO A 651 14.38 -23.92 -9.61
C PRO A 651 13.54 -22.65 -9.61
N PHE A 652 12.53 -22.58 -8.73
CA PHE A 652 11.72 -21.37 -8.55
C PHE A 652 12.55 -20.25 -7.91
N ILE A 653 13.42 -20.58 -6.94
CA ILE A 653 14.36 -19.63 -6.33
C ILE A 653 15.30 -19.07 -7.41
N HIS A 654 15.99 -19.92 -8.17
CA HIS A 654 16.94 -19.46 -9.17
C HIS A 654 16.30 -18.61 -10.26
N ALA A 655 15.14 -19.01 -10.77
CA ALA A 655 14.40 -18.20 -11.75
C ALA A 655 13.88 -16.88 -11.14
N GLY A 656 13.46 -16.92 -9.87
CA GLY A 656 13.05 -15.75 -9.10
C GLY A 656 14.17 -14.72 -8.93
N LEU A 657 15.41 -15.16 -8.73
CA LEU A 657 16.58 -14.28 -8.65
C LEU A 657 16.88 -13.59 -9.99
N VAL A 658 16.66 -14.27 -11.12
CA VAL A 658 16.75 -13.66 -12.45
C VAL A 658 15.64 -12.61 -12.65
N ASN A 659 14.41 -12.92 -12.23
CA ASN A 659 13.31 -11.96 -12.26
C ASN A 659 13.59 -10.75 -11.36
N SER A 660 14.21 -10.94 -10.19
CA SER A 660 14.63 -9.88 -9.27
C SER A 660 15.62 -8.90 -9.92
N LEU A 661 16.67 -9.42 -10.58
CA LEU A 661 17.64 -8.58 -11.30
C LEU A 661 16.99 -7.87 -12.49
N THR A 662 16.11 -8.55 -13.21
CA THR A 662 15.37 -7.97 -14.34
C THR A 662 14.48 -6.81 -13.90
N GLN A 663 13.66 -7.03 -12.87
CA GLN A 663 12.84 -5.99 -12.25
C GLN A 663 13.70 -4.82 -11.77
N THR A 664 14.84 -5.10 -11.14
CA THR A 664 15.76 -4.06 -10.65
C THR A 664 16.34 -3.24 -11.80
N ALA A 665 16.78 -3.88 -12.88
CA ALA A 665 17.25 -3.18 -14.07
C ALA A 665 16.16 -2.32 -14.71
N ILE A 666 14.92 -2.82 -14.78
CA ILE A 666 13.75 -2.04 -15.25
C ILE A 666 13.55 -0.81 -14.37
N LYS A 667 13.43 -1.00 -13.04
CA LYS A 667 13.28 0.09 -12.05
C LYS A 667 14.32 1.19 -12.24
N LEU A 668 15.58 0.80 -12.46
CA LEU A 668 16.70 1.73 -12.56
C LEU A 668 16.81 2.45 -13.93
N THR A 669 16.22 1.92 -15.01
CA THR A 669 16.48 2.40 -16.38
C THR A 669 15.23 2.85 -17.15
N ALA A 670 14.05 2.39 -16.76
CA ALA A 670 12.77 2.85 -17.30
C ALA A 670 12.47 4.31 -16.88
N PRO A 671 11.45 4.96 -17.49
CA PRO A 671 11.00 6.30 -17.09
C PRO A 671 10.50 6.35 -15.64
N GLY A 672 10.67 7.51 -14.99
CA GLY A 672 10.36 7.71 -13.57
C GLY A 672 11.61 7.75 -12.67
N VAL A 673 11.36 8.01 -11.39
CA VAL A 673 12.37 8.12 -10.32
C VAL A 673 12.42 6.80 -9.55
N PRO A 674 13.49 5.99 -9.63
CA PRO A 674 13.57 4.74 -8.88
C PRO A 674 13.51 4.97 -7.38
N ASP A 675 12.59 4.27 -6.71
CA ASP A 675 12.46 4.26 -5.26
C ASP A 675 12.96 2.93 -4.68
N ILE A 676 13.85 3.01 -3.69
CA ILE A 676 14.41 1.86 -2.99
C ILE A 676 13.84 1.85 -1.57
N TYR A 677 13.05 0.83 -1.25
CA TYR A 677 12.61 0.60 0.12
C TYR A 677 13.77 0.01 0.94
N GLN A 678 13.85 0.38 2.23
CA GLN A 678 14.98 0.01 3.08
C GLN A 678 15.29 -1.48 3.05
N GLY A 679 16.51 -1.83 2.64
CA GLY A 679 16.99 -3.22 2.55
C GLY A 679 16.67 -3.91 1.22
N SER A 680 15.78 -3.37 0.39
CA SER A 680 15.43 -3.93 -0.92
C SER A 680 16.54 -3.76 -1.97
N GLU A 681 17.67 -3.12 -1.63
CA GLU A 681 18.91 -3.22 -2.39
C GLU A 681 19.55 -4.62 -2.31
N ALA A 682 19.13 -5.44 -1.33
CA ALA A 682 19.35 -6.88 -1.27
C ALA A 682 18.04 -7.64 -1.58
N LEU A 683 17.91 -8.87 -1.09
CA LEU A 683 16.69 -9.68 -1.27
C LEU A 683 15.62 -9.35 -0.22
N ASP A 684 14.53 -8.73 -0.68
CA ASP A 684 13.32 -8.48 0.09
C ASP A 684 12.32 -9.64 -0.06
N LEU A 685 12.42 -10.59 0.87
CA LEU A 685 11.53 -11.75 1.02
C LEU A 685 10.48 -11.53 2.13
N SER A 686 10.07 -10.28 2.32
CA SER A 686 9.10 -9.92 3.35
C SER A 686 7.68 -10.36 2.99
N LEU A 687 6.87 -10.57 4.02
CA LEU A 687 5.42 -10.72 3.93
C LEU A 687 4.76 -9.34 4.14
N VAL A 688 3.44 -9.30 4.20
CA VAL A 688 2.68 -8.06 4.47
C VAL A 688 3.06 -7.48 5.84
N ASP A 689 2.87 -6.17 6.00
CA ASP A 689 2.95 -5.44 7.29
C ASP A 689 2.36 -6.26 8.45
N PRO A 690 3.06 -6.39 9.60
CA PRO A 690 4.31 -5.70 9.96
C PRO A 690 5.61 -6.39 9.52
N ASP A 691 5.57 -7.49 8.77
CA ASP A 691 6.81 -8.21 8.41
C ASP A 691 7.73 -7.40 7.48
N ASN A 692 7.16 -6.58 6.59
CA ASN A 692 7.89 -5.64 5.72
C ASN A 692 8.43 -4.39 6.46
N ARG A 693 8.20 -4.26 7.77
CA ARG A 693 8.71 -3.14 8.59
C ARG A 693 9.93 -3.52 9.43
N ARG A 694 10.41 -4.75 9.30
CA ARG A 694 11.66 -5.19 9.94
C ARG A 694 12.82 -4.34 9.44
N GLU A 695 13.73 -4.04 10.36
CA GLU A 695 14.92 -3.27 10.01
C GLU A 695 15.94 -4.15 9.29
N PRO A 696 16.51 -3.68 8.16
CA PRO A 696 17.57 -4.42 7.48
C PRO A 696 18.90 -4.33 8.24
N ASP A 697 19.78 -5.30 8.02
CA ASP A 697 21.16 -5.25 8.53
C ASP A 697 22.01 -4.30 7.67
N PHE A 698 21.94 -3.00 8.00
CA PHE A 698 22.72 -1.97 7.32
C PHE A 698 24.24 -2.17 7.43
N SER A 699 24.73 -2.81 8.50
CA SER A 699 26.17 -3.05 8.66
C SER A 699 26.66 -4.06 7.63
N MET A 700 25.89 -5.13 7.42
CA MET A 700 26.13 -6.11 6.37
C MET A 700 26.05 -5.47 4.98
N LEU A 701 25.00 -4.67 4.73
CA LEU A 701 24.80 -3.99 3.44
C LEU A 701 25.93 -3.01 3.11
N GLU A 702 26.44 -2.28 4.11
CA GLU A 702 27.58 -1.37 3.94
C GLU A 702 28.87 -2.15 3.64
N GLN A 703 29.09 -3.29 4.32
CA GLN A 703 30.25 -4.14 4.06
C GLN A 703 30.23 -4.68 2.63
N TRP A 704 29.09 -5.17 2.15
CA TRP A 704 28.94 -5.65 0.77
C TRP A 704 29.22 -4.55 -0.25
N LEU A 705 28.79 -3.32 0.05
CA LEU A 705 28.98 -2.17 -0.84
C LEU A 705 30.47 -1.75 -0.93
N LYS A 706 31.28 -1.99 0.10
CA LYS A 706 32.73 -1.76 0.06
C LYS A 706 33.45 -2.77 -0.84
N ASP A 707 32.90 -3.96 -0.97
CA ASP A 707 33.45 -5.07 -1.77
C ASP A 707 32.83 -5.15 -3.19
N VAL A 708 32.23 -4.06 -3.69
CA VAL A 708 31.49 -3.99 -4.98
C VAL A 708 32.32 -4.36 -6.21
N GLU A 709 33.63 -4.24 -6.18
CA GLU A 709 34.46 -4.69 -7.31
C GLU A 709 34.64 -6.21 -7.36
N GLN A 710 34.18 -6.96 -6.34
CA GLN A 710 34.43 -8.39 -6.19
C GLN A 710 33.21 -9.32 -6.35
N ALA A 711 31.97 -8.82 -6.45
CA ALA A 711 30.86 -9.75 -6.69
C ALA A 711 30.90 -10.30 -8.12
N ASP A 712 31.30 -11.56 -8.18
CA ASP A 712 31.36 -12.37 -9.37
C ASP A 712 30.01 -13.05 -9.62
N ALA A 713 29.44 -12.87 -10.81
CA ALA A 713 28.23 -13.57 -11.24
C ALA A 713 28.45 -15.09 -11.39
N ALA A 714 29.71 -15.55 -11.48
CA ALA A 714 30.06 -16.96 -11.41
C ALA A 714 30.07 -17.52 -9.97
N ASN A 715 30.07 -16.65 -8.94
CA ASN A 715 29.97 -17.08 -7.55
C ASN A 715 28.49 -17.26 -7.16
N ALA A 716 28.10 -18.51 -6.94
CA ALA A 716 26.74 -18.88 -6.53
C ALA A 716 26.30 -18.20 -5.22
N ALA A 717 27.20 -17.93 -4.28
CA ALA A 717 26.84 -17.28 -3.01
C ALA A 717 26.33 -15.85 -3.21
N HIS A 718 26.95 -15.08 -4.11
CA HIS A 718 26.56 -13.69 -4.40
C HIS A 718 25.21 -13.56 -5.11
N TRP A 719 24.79 -14.64 -5.77
CA TRP A 719 23.46 -14.79 -6.36
C TRP A 719 22.40 -15.00 -5.30
N LEU A 720 22.69 -15.84 -4.32
CA LEU A 720 21.74 -16.25 -3.30
C LEU A 720 21.53 -15.18 -2.23
N ASP A 721 22.49 -14.29 -1.94
CA ASP A 721 22.40 -13.29 -0.87
C ASP A 721 21.97 -11.88 -1.34
N GLY A 722 21.91 -11.64 -2.66
CA GLY A 722 21.46 -10.36 -3.23
C GLY A 722 22.56 -9.35 -3.54
N ARG A 723 23.85 -9.68 -3.35
CA ARG A 723 24.96 -8.75 -3.65
C ARG A 723 24.97 -8.28 -5.10
N LEU A 724 24.63 -9.14 -6.07
CA LEU A 724 24.56 -8.75 -7.49
C LEU A 724 23.51 -7.66 -7.74
N LYS A 725 22.38 -7.71 -7.02
CA LYS A 725 21.32 -6.72 -7.09
C LYS A 725 21.80 -5.38 -6.52
N GLN A 726 22.45 -5.41 -5.36
CA GLN A 726 23.03 -4.22 -4.74
C GLN A 726 24.07 -3.55 -5.65
N GLN A 727 24.93 -4.35 -6.31
CA GLN A 727 25.91 -3.85 -7.26
C GLN A 727 25.29 -3.20 -8.49
N LEU A 728 24.23 -3.81 -9.04
CA LEU A 728 23.51 -3.24 -10.17
C LEU A 728 22.96 -1.85 -9.82
N ILE A 729 22.38 -1.71 -8.62
CA ILE A 729 21.91 -0.42 -8.09
C ILE A 729 23.08 0.56 -7.96
N ALA A 730 24.17 0.16 -7.30
CA ALA A 730 25.35 0.99 -7.07
C ALA A 730 26.05 1.45 -8.36
N LYS A 731 25.93 0.69 -9.46
CA LYS A 731 26.49 1.06 -10.76
C LYS A 731 25.58 2.00 -11.55
N VAL A 732 24.27 1.77 -11.56
CA VAL A 732 23.34 2.52 -12.41
C VAL A 732 22.90 3.83 -11.77
N LEU A 733 22.73 3.89 -10.44
CA LEU A 733 22.26 5.12 -9.79
C LEU A 733 23.20 6.32 -9.96
N PRO A 734 24.54 6.19 -9.79
CA PRO A 734 25.46 7.30 -10.09
C PRO A 734 25.38 7.75 -11.56
N LEU A 735 25.16 6.83 -12.50
CA LEU A 735 24.99 7.16 -13.91
C LEU A 735 23.72 8.01 -14.15
N ARG A 736 22.64 7.75 -13.42
CA ARG A 736 21.42 8.58 -13.47
C ARG A 736 21.68 10.01 -13.05
N GLN A 737 22.56 10.22 -12.07
CA GLN A 737 22.95 11.57 -11.62
C GLN A 737 23.85 12.26 -12.66
N GLN A 738 24.68 11.51 -13.39
CA GLN A 738 25.59 12.05 -14.42
C GLN A 738 24.87 12.35 -15.75
N LEU A 739 23.84 11.58 -16.10
CA LEU A 739 23.07 11.70 -17.35
C LEU A 739 21.57 11.96 -17.08
N PRO A 740 21.20 13.02 -16.35
CA PRO A 740 19.81 13.24 -15.93
C PRO A 740 18.86 13.41 -17.13
N THR A 741 19.31 14.01 -18.24
CA THR A 741 18.52 14.16 -19.46
C THR A 741 18.12 12.80 -20.04
N LEU A 742 19.05 11.85 -20.09
CA LEU A 742 18.85 10.50 -20.62
C LEU A 742 17.75 9.75 -19.85
N PHE A 743 17.83 9.73 -18.52
CA PHE A 743 16.92 8.94 -17.71
C PHE A 743 15.58 9.61 -17.45
N ARG A 744 15.55 10.94 -17.38
CA ARG A 744 14.31 11.69 -17.14
C ARG A 744 13.51 11.92 -18.42
N LYS A 745 14.16 12.38 -19.49
CA LYS A 745 13.50 12.85 -20.72
C LYS A 745 13.87 12.05 -21.98
N GLY A 746 14.88 11.19 -21.90
CA GLY A 746 15.32 10.40 -23.05
C GLY A 746 14.19 9.52 -23.57
N ALA A 747 14.04 9.48 -24.90
CA ALA A 747 13.02 8.71 -25.59
C ALA A 747 13.10 7.23 -25.20
N TYR A 748 11.94 6.61 -24.99
CA TYR A 748 11.83 5.17 -24.72
C TYR A 748 11.51 4.43 -26.02
N LEU A 749 12.46 3.62 -26.50
CA LEU A 749 12.35 2.86 -27.74
C LEU A 749 12.31 1.35 -27.43
N PRO A 750 11.15 0.68 -27.59
CA PRO A 750 11.08 -0.77 -27.50
C PRO A 750 11.96 -1.42 -28.59
N LEU A 751 12.65 -2.51 -28.24
CA LEU A 751 13.49 -3.27 -29.16
C LEU A 751 13.00 -4.71 -29.26
N SER A 752 12.86 -5.20 -30.49
CA SER A 752 12.38 -6.56 -30.73
C SER A 752 13.54 -7.56 -30.79
N ALA A 753 13.38 -8.67 -30.10
CA ALA A 753 14.21 -9.85 -30.26
C ALA A 753 13.68 -10.73 -31.40
N THR A 754 14.58 -11.41 -32.11
CA THR A 754 14.27 -12.39 -33.14
C THR A 754 15.13 -13.65 -32.95
N GLY A 755 14.75 -14.75 -33.60
CA GLY A 755 15.46 -16.03 -33.50
C GLY A 755 14.95 -16.92 -32.37
N GLN A 756 15.74 -17.92 -32.00
CA GLN A 756 15.39 -18.85 -30.93
C GLN A 756 15.44 -18.12 -29.58
N GLN A 757 14.42 -18.31 -28.73
CA GLN A 757 14.30 -17.68 -27.40
C GLN A 757 14.03 -16.17 -27.42
N ALA A 758 13.55 -15.60 -28.53
CA ALA A 758 13.15 -14.19 -28.59
C ALA A 758 12.11 -13.82 -27.51
N GLU A 759 11.17 -14.71 -27.21
CA GLU A 759 10.16 -14.56 -26.16
C GLU A 759 10.72 -14.48 -24.73
N ASN A 760 11.95 -14.97 -24.52
CA ASN A 760 12.66 -14.92 -23.24
C ASN A 760 13.45 -13.63 -23.05
N VAL A 761 13.31 -12.66 -23.95
CA VAL A 761 14.02 -11.38 -23.89
C VAL A 761 13.02 -10.22 -23.87
N LEU A 762 13.27 -9.27 -22.97
CA LEU A 762 12.68 -7.94 -22.99
C LEU A 762 13.78 -6.93 -23.30
N ALA A 763 13.58 -6.03 -24.26
CA ALA A 763 14.60 -5.07 -24.62
C ALA A 763 14.03 -3.69 -24.95
N PHE A 764 14.76 -2.65 -24.55
CA PHE A 764 14.44 -1.27 -24.88
C PHE A 764 15.69 -0.40 -24.87
N ALA A 765 15.59 0.80 -25.43
CA ALA A 765 16.62 1.83 -25.35
C ALA A 765 16.08 3.12 -24.74
N ARG A 766 16.94 3.84 -24.01
CA ARG A 766 16.79 5.25 -23.67
C ARG A 766 17.70 6.06 -24.57
N VAL A 767 17.15 7.08 -25.22
CA VAL A 767 17.89 7.90 -26.21
C VAL A 767 17.76 9.37 -25.87
N SER A 768 18.89 10.05 -25.75
CA SER A 768 19.00 11.50 -25.66
C SER A 768 20.06 12.01 -26.61
N ASP A 769 20.22 13.33 -26.72
CA ASP A 769 21.28 13.94 -27.53
C ASP A 769 22.68 13.64 -26.97
N GLU A 770 22.78 13.42 -25.66
CA GLU A 770 24.05 13.22 -24.93
C GLU A 770 24.52 11.76 -24.99
N ALA A 771 23.59 10.81 -24.87
CA ALA A 771 23.90 9.40 -24.72
C ALA A 771 22.74 8.49 -25.13
N VAL A 772 23.07 7.22 -25.35
CA VAL A 772 22.16 6.11 -25.62
C VAL A 772 22.42 5.00 -24.61
N LEU A 773 21.37 4.47 -24.02
CA LEU A 773 21.39 3.28 -23.16
C LEU A 773 20.55 2.19 -23.81
N ILE A 774 21.12 1.02 -24.08
CA ILE A 774 20.38 -0.18 -24.50
C ILE A 774 20.29 -1.11 -23.29
N VAL A 775 19.08 -1.60 -23.01
CA VAL A 775 18.78 -2.48 -21.88
C VAL A 775 18.16 -3.76 -22.44
N ILE A 776 18.78 -4.90 -22.16
CA ILE A 776 18.34 -6.22 -22.61
C ILE A 776 18.25 -7.12 -21.39
N LEU A 777 17.10 -7.76 -21.21
CA LEU A 777 16.71 -8.38 -19.96
C LEU A 777 16.18 -9.79 -20.19
N PRO A 778 16.62 -10.77 -19.40
CA PRO A 778 16.02 -12.10 -19.43
C PRO A 778 14.62 -12.08 -18.81
N ARG A 779 13.72 -12.87 -19.37
CA ARG A 779 12.39 -13.16 -18.80
C ARG A 779 12.02 -14.61 -19.06
N LEU A 780 11.11 -15.12 -18.23
CA LEU A 780 10.62 -16.49 -18.34
C LEU A 780 11.79 -17.52 -18.35
N ALA A 781 12.66 -17.40 -17.35
CA ALA A 781 13.93 -18.13 -17.31
C ALA A 781 13.80 -19.57 -16.78
N PHE A 782 12.67 -19.97 -16.19
CA PHE A 782 12.55 -21.19 -15.39
C PHE A 782 13.02 -22.45 -16.12
N SER A 783 12.53 -22.69 -17.33
CA SER A 783 12.88 -23.87 -18.14
C SER A 783 14.23 -23.76 -18.85
N ARG A 784 14.89 -22.60 -18.76
CA ARG A 784 16.08 -22.26 -19.56
C ARG A 784 17.36 -22.18 -18.75
N LEU A 785 17.27 -22.15 -17.42
CA LEU A 785 18.43 -22.11 -16.53
C LEU A 785 19.34 -23.33 -16.66
N GLU A 786 18.78 -24.50 -16.99
CA GLU A 786 19.56 -25.75 -17.18
C GLU A 786 20.28 -25.80 -18.54
N GLU A 787 19.92 -24.95 -19.50
CA GLU A 787 20.48 -24.94 -20.86
C GLU A 787 21.75 -24.07 -21.01
N GLY A 788 22.14 -23.29 -19.99
CA GLY A 788 23.31 -22.40 -20.04
C GLY A 788 23.12 -21.09 -20.81
N ASP A 789 24.05 -20.76 -21.71
CA ASP A 789 24.16 -19.48 -22.44
C ASP A 789 23.12 -19.31 -23.56
N TRP A 790 22.79 -18.07 -23.96
CA TRP A 790 21.87 -17.77 -25.09
C TRP A 790 22.18 -18.58 -26.34
N ALA A 791 21.15 -19.19 -26.96
CA ALA A 791 21.34 -20.06 -28.13
C ALA A 791 21.59 -19.25 -29.42
N SER A 792 20.67 -18.34 -29.78
CA SER A 792 20.79 -17.51 -30.99
C SER A 792 19.83 -16.30 -31.07
N ALA A 793 19.39 -15.76 -29.93
CA ALA A 793 18.53 -14.56 -29.94
C ALA A 793 19.31 -13.32 -30.44
N GLU A 794 18.72 -12.55 -31.34
CA GLU A 794 19.29 -11.29 -31.84
C GLU A 794 18.35 -10.11 -31.59
N ILE A 795 18.91 -9.00 -31.11
CA ILE A 795 18.20 -7.73 -30.94
C ILE A 795 18.42 -6.88 -32.18
N ALA A 796 17.34 -6.55 -32.88
CA ALA A 796 17.40 -5.63 -34.01
C ALA A 796 17.64 -4.20 -33.52
N LEU A 797 18.63 -3.50 -34.10
CA LEU A 797 18.96 -2.13 -33.74
C LEU A 797 18.46 -1.15 -34.81
N PRO A 798 17.58 -0.20 -34.47
CA PRO A 798 17.27 0.94 -35.33
C PRO A 798 18.52 1.73 -35.70
N GLU A 799 18.48 2.44 -36.83
CA GLU A 799 19.61 3.23 -37.35
C GLU A 799 20.19 4.21 -36.32
N ALA A 800 19.33 4.78 -35.46
CA ALA A 800 19.76 5.68 -34.39
C ALA A 800 20.69 5.03 -33.37
N LEU A 801 20.62 3.71 -33.18
CA LEU A 801 21.40 2.93 -32.22
C LEU A 801 22.58 2.18 -32.87
N ALA A 802 22.51 1.95 -34.18
CA ALA A 802 23.49 1.24 -34.98
C ALA A 802 24.77 2.07 -35.23
N GLY A 803 25.87 1.39 -35.55
CA GLY A 803 27.15 2.00 -35.93
C GLY A 803 27.88 2.71 -34.79
N ARG A 804 27.54 2.42 -33.53
CA ARG A 804 28.10 3.05 -32.33
C ARG A 804 28.91 2.06 -31.50
N ARG A 805 29.80 2.58 -30.65
CA ARG A 805 30.50 1.80 -29.63
C ARG A 805 29.77 1.92 -28.30
N TYR A 806 29.65 0.79 -27.61
CA TYR A 806 29.01 0.68 -26.33
C TYR A 806 29.92 0.00 -25.31
N ILE A 807 29.76 0.39 -24.04
CA ILE A 807 30.33 -0.31 -22.89
C ILE A 807 29.21 -1.04 -22.17
N ASN A 808 29.41 -2.32 -21.85
CA ASN A 808 28.56 -3.02 -20.91
C ASN A 808 28.84 -2.53 -19.49
N LEU A 809 27.86 -1.91 -18.83
CA LEU A 809 28.03 -1.33 -17.49
C LEU A 809 28.34 -2.38 -16.41
N ILE A 810 27.93 -3.62 -16.63
CA ILE A 810 28.14 -4.72 -15.68
C ILE A 810 29.52 -5.33 -15.87
N SER A 811 29.86 -5.77 -17.10
CA SER A 811 31.13 -6.47 -17.38
C SER A 811 32.30 -5.56 -17.75
N GLY A 812 32.05 -4.30 -18.08
CA GLY A 812 33.06 -3.36 -18.60
C GLY A 812 33.47 -3.61 -20.06
N ALA A 813 32.94 -4.67 -20.70
CA ALA A 813 33.32 -5.03 -22.05
C ALA A 813 32.84 -4.00 -23.09
N GLU A 814 33.71 -3.65 -24.03
CA GLU A 814 33.39 -2.76 -25.14
C GLU A 814 32.98 -3.56 -26.38
N SER A 815 31.93 -3.11 -27.07
CA SER A 815 31.48 -3.70 -28.33
C SER A 815 31.03 -2.62 -29.31
N ALA A 816 31.37 -2.80 -30.59
CA ALA A 816 30.81 -2.00 -31.67
C ALA A 816 29.56 -2.71 -32.19
N LEU A 817 28.43 -2.03 -32.20
CA LEU A 817 27.17 -2.60 -32.64
C LEU A 817 26.83 -2.05 -34.02
N GLU A 818 26.66 -2.95 -34.98
CA GLU A 818 26.22 -2.63 -36.35
C GLU A 818 24.69 -2.62 -36.39
N LYS A 819 24.07 -3.59 -37.08
CA LYS A 819 22.60 -3.64 -37.28
C LYS A 819 21.84 -4.48 -36.26
N SER A 820 22.53 -5.36 -35.54
CA SER A 820 21.95 -6.20 -34.51
C SER A 820 22.95 -6.44 -33.37
N PHE A 821 22.43 -6.86 -32.23
CA PHE A 821 23.23 -7.39 -31.12
C PHE A 821 22.90 -8.86 -30.93
N ASN A 822 23.90 -9.72 -31.11
CA ASN A 822 23.76 -11.16 -30.94
C ASN A 822 24.02 -11.54 -29.48
N LEU A 823 23.06 -12.22 -28.86
CA LEU A 823 23.15 -12.63 -27.46
C LEU A 823 23.93 -13.93 -27.25
N ALA A 824 24.22 -14.69 -28.33
CA ALA A 824 24.81 -16.02 -28.25
C ALA A 824 26.11 -16.06 -27.44
N GLY A 825 26.21 -17.03 -26.53
CA GLY A 825 27.35 -17.17 -25.62
C GLY A 825 27.37 -16.17 -24.44
N GLY A 826 26.35 -15.31 -24.31
CA GLY A 826 26.16 -14.47 -23.12
C GLY A 826 25.41 -15.19 -21.99
N ASP A 827 25.67 -14.77 -20.75
CA ASP A 827 24.99 -15.30 -19.56
C ASP A 827 23.50 -14.90 -19.57
N ARG A 828 22.60 -15.89 -19.66
CA ARG A 828 21.13 -15.69 -19.67
C ARG A 828 20.56 -15.21 -18.35
N ARG A 829 21.35 -15.23 -17.27
CA ARG A 829 20.89 -14.86 -15.94
C ARG A 829 21.06 -13.37 -15.68
N MET A 830 21.99 -12.72 -16.39
CA MET A 830 22.36 -11.34 -16.14
C MET A 830 21.69 -10.37 -17.14
N PRO A 831 21.21 -9.21 -16.68
CA PRO A 831 20.83 -8.13 -17.59
C PRO A 831 22.05 -7.63 -18.37
N VAL A 832 21.84 -7.18 -19.59
CA VAL A 832 22.87 -6.53 -20.42
C VAL A 832 22.50 -5.07 -20.57
N ILE A 833 23.34 -4.18 -20.03
CA ILE A 833 23.11 -2.73 -20.06
C ILE A 833 24.28 -2.07 -20.76
N LEU A 834 24.04 -1.51 -21.94
CA LEU A 834 25.04 -0.98 -22.86
C LEU A 834 24.90 0.55 -22.95
N LEU A 835 25.94 1.28 -22.56
CA LEU A 835 25.99 2.75 -22.66
C LEU A 835 26.88 3.17 -23.83
N SER A 836 26.38 4.06 -24.69
CA SER A 836 27.14 4.59 -25.82
C SER A 836 28.32 5.44 -25.34
N ARG A 837 29.46 5.33 -26.02
CA ARG A 837 30.60 6.23 -25.87
C ARG A 837 30.56 7.43 -26.79
#